data_AF-A0A0E0CHV3-F1
#
_entry.id   AF-A0A0E0CHV3-F1
#
_cell.length_a   1.000
_cell.length_b   1.000
_cell.length_c   1.000
_cell.angle_alpha   90.00
_cell.angle_beta   90.00
_cell.angle_gamma   90.00
#
_symmetry.space_group_name_H-M   'P 1'
#
loop_
_entity.id
_entity.type
_entity.pdbx_description
1 polymer ?
#
loop_
_entity_poly.entity_id
_entity_poly.type
_entity_poly.pdbx_seq_one_letter_code
_entity_poly.pdbx_strand_id
1 'polypeptide(L)'
;MDPSSAGAGGNSLASASCGDAQKRRVCYFYDPEVGNYYYGQGHPMKPHRVRMTHALLANYGLLAPAKMQVLRPLPARGIDLCRFHSDDYVAFLRAVTPETQLGQVRALRRFNIGPDCPVFDGLYAYCQTYAGASVGAAVKLNHGTHDIAINWSGGLHHAKKSEASGFCYVNDIVLAILELLKLHERVLYLDIDIHHGDGVEEAFYTTNRVMTVSFHKFGDYFPGTGDIRDIGYSEGKYYCLNVPLDDGIDDDSYQSIFKPIIGKVMEMYRPGVVVLQCGADSLSGDRLGCFNLSGKGHAECVKFIRSFNVPLLLLGGGGYTIRNVARCWCYETGVALGEELREKLPYNEYYEYFGPEYSLYVAASNMENRNTNKQLEEIKCNILDNLSKLQHAPSVQFEERIPETKLPEPDEDQEDPDERHDPDSDMVLDDNKPTGHSARSLIHNIGVKKEITETETKDQHGKRLTTEHKGPEPMAEDLGSSEQAPTADANAVAVNAPDNARNEPGSSPKPLPIIHCDHKPSNIFLDSEMVAHVGDFGLARVLHQDHSDMLEKSSGWATMRGMDMLLQTNTYYQRTMMEKKETQMSKEQETQKNKRHKNSLHHINSTEWSFLLKGISSRSHAYWRCFERVAENKRQV
;
A
#
# COMPACT_ATOMS: atom_id res chain seq x y z
N MET A 1 -64.52 -8.34 9.41
CA MET A 1 -63.49 -8.42 10.49
C MET A 1 -62.40 -9.27 9.89
N ASP A 2 -61.42 -8.63 9.26
CA ASP A 2 -60.42 -9.32 8.44
C ASP A 2 -59.06 -9.39 9.13
N PRO A 3 -58.32 -10.49 9.00
CA PRO A 3 -56.99 -10.64 9.57
C PRO A 3 -55.91 -10.26 8.56
N SER A 4 -55.16 -9.18 8.80
CA SER A 4 -54.01 -8.81 7.96
C SER A 4 -52.90 -8.10 8.75
N SER A 5 -51.87 -8.85 9.17
CA SER A 5 -50.58 -8.27 9.60
C SER A 5 -49.45 -9.30 9.59
N ALA A 6 -49.04 -9.76 8.41
CA ALA A 6 -47.72 -10.36 8.20
C ALA A 6 -46.79 -9.26 7.69
N GLY A 7 -46.09 -8.59 8.61
CA GLY A 7 -45.17 -7.49 8.28
C GLY A 7 -43.82 -8.01 7.78
N ALA A 8 -43.56 -7.89 6.48
CA ALA A 8 -42.22 -8.06 5.94
C ALA A 8 -41.36 -6.84 6.34
N GLY A 9 -40.28 -7.09 7.08
CA GLY A 9 -39.32 -6.06 7.49
C GLY A 9 -38.45 -5.62 6.31
N GLY A 10 -38.84 -4.54 5.64
CA GLY A 10 -38.06 -3.94 4.57
C GLY A 10 -36.90 -3.10 5.10
N ASN A 11 -35.65 -3.50 4.82
CA ASN A 11 -34.48 -2.64 4.99
C ASN A 11 -34.49 -1.53 3.93
N SER A 12 -35.15 -0.42 4.24
CA SER A 12 -35.04 0.82 3.45
C SER A 12 -33.64 1.41 3.61
N LEU A 13 -32.92 1.59 2.50
CA LEU A 13 -31.66 2.33 2.47
C LEU A 13 -31.85 3.74 3.03
N ALA A 14 -30.90 4.20 3.84
CA ALA A 14 -30.85 5.60 4.25
C ALA A 14 -30.61 6.49 3.02
N SER A 15 -31.51 7.46 2.81
CA SER A 15 -31.33 8.53 1.83
C SER A 15 -30.05 9.32 2.12
N ALA A 16 -29.41 9.89 1.09
CA ALA A 16 -28.31 10.86 1.24
C ALA A 16 -28.70 12.15 2.01
N SER A 17 -29.97 12.28 2.42
CA SER A 17 -30.49 13.31 3.32
C SER A 17 -30.59 12.88 4.79
N CYS A 18 -30.14 11.68 5.16
CA CYS A 18 -30.16 11.21 6.53
C CYS A 18 -28.97 11.81 7.29
N GLY A 19 -29.23 12.79 8.15
CA GLY A 19 -28.20 13.35 9.02
C GLY A 19 -27.57 12.27 9.91
N ASP A 20 -26.29 12.42 10.21
CA ASP A 20 -25.55 11.60 11.17
C ASP A 20 -26.23 11.64 12.55
N ALA A 21 -27.02 10.61 12.84
CA ALA A 21 -28.02 10.65 13.90
C ALA A 21 -27.58 10.02 15.23
N GLN A 22 -26.36 9.48 15.31
CA GLN A 22 -25.92 8.66 16.45
C GLN A 22 -24.48 8.93 16.88
N LYS A 23 -24.28 9.07 18.20
CA LYS A 23 -22.94 9.00 18.80
C LYS A 23 -22.40 7.58 18.62
N ARG A 24 -21.28 7.45 17.91
CA ARG A 24 -20.62 6.18 17.59
C ARG A 24 -19.67 5.76 18.71
N ARG A 25 -19.57 4.47 19.01
CA ARG A 25 -18.52 3.90 19.87
C ARG A 25 -17.24 3.80 19.06
N VAL A 26 -16.22 4.56 19.45
CA VAL A 26 -14.92 4.60 18.76
C VAL A 26 -13.86 3.88 19.59
N CYS A 27 -13.04 3.05 18.96
CA CYS A 27 -11.77 2.61 19.54
C CYS A 27 -10.58 3.07 18.68
N TYR A 28 -9.45 3.36 19.31
CA TYR A 28 -8.24 3.85 18.66
C TYR A 28 -7.03 3.02 19.10
N PHE A 29 -6.32 2.44 18.14
CA PHE A 29 -5.14 1.62 18.38
C PHE A 29 -3.86 2.47 18.31
N TYR A 30 -3.02 2.34 19.33
CA TYR A 30 -1.74 3.04 19.40
C TYR A 30 -0.73 2.26 20.25
N ASP A 31 0.49 2.08 19.72
CA ASP A 31 1.65 1.66 20.51
C ASP A 31 2.63 2.83 20.67
N PRO A 32 3.11 3.16 21.89
CA PRO A 32 4.08 4.22 22.11
C PRO A 32 5.39 4.10 21.32
N GLU A 33 5.82 2.87 20.98
CA GLU A 33 7.07 2.61 20.27
C GLU A 33 6.97 2.89 18.76
N VAL A 34 5.77 2.99 18.20
CA VAL A 34 5.58 3.19 16.75
C VAL A 34 6.26 4.46 16.24
N GLY A 35 6.38 5.49 17.09
CA GLY A 35 7.03 6.75 16.76
C GLY A 35 8.56 6.75 16.86
N ASN A 36 9.17 5.63 17.27
CA ASN A 36 10.61 5.46 17.49
C ASN A 36 11.31 4.78 16.31
N TYR A 37 10.58 4.00 15.49
CA TYR A 37 11.13 3.37 14.29
C TYR A 37 11.58 4.39 13.24
N TYR A 38 12.69 4.10 12.57
CA TYR A 38 13.38 5.02 11.68
C TYR A 38 13.83 4.34 10.39
N TYR A 39 13.22 4.70 9.26
CA TYR A 39 13.52 4.13 7.94
C TYR A 39 14.95 4.45 7.44
N GLY A 40 15.61 5.47 8.00
CA GLY A 40 16.98 5.86 7.61
C GLY A 40 17.12 7.34 7.21
N GLN A 41 18.37 7.74 6.96
CA GLN A 41 18.71 9.13 6.67
C GLN A 41 18.15 9.59 5.32
N GLY A 42 17.47 10.74 5.32
CA GLY A 42 16.88 11.35 4.12
C GLY A 42 15.52 10.78 3.68
N HIS A 43 15.18 9.57 4.15
CA HIS A 43 13.95 8.85 3.79
C HIS A 43 12.69 9.67 4.12
N PRO A 44 11.67 9.70 3.23
CA PRO A 44 10.45 10.49 3.44
C PRO A 44 9.51 9.89 4.48
N MET A 45 9.42 8.56 4.60
CA MET A 45 8.54 7.91 5.59
C MET A 45 9.09 8.13 7.00
N LYS A 46 8.24 8.67 7.87
CA LYS A 46 8.59 8.99 9.27
C LYS A 46 7.48 8.49 10.21
N PRO A 47 7.60 7.28 10.78
CA PRO A 47 6.63 6.74 11.74
C PRO A 47 6.31 7.68 12.92
N HIS A 48 7.25 8.56 13.28
CA HIS A 48 7.08 9.67 14.21
C HIS A 48 5.81 10.53 14.00
N ARG A 49 5.28 10.64 12.77
CA ARG A 49 4.02 11.35 12.47
C ARG A 49 2.81 10.78 13.23
N VAL A 50 2.80 9.47 13.52
CA VAL A 50 1.78 8.81 14.33
C VAL A 50 1.85 9.29 15.80
N ARG A 51 3.06 9.44 16.34
CA ARG A 51 3.29 9.95 17.70
C ARG A 51 2.93 11.43 17.83
N MET A 52 3.23 12.25 16.82
CA MET A 52 2.75 13.64 16.75
C MET A 52 1.21 13.72 16.70
N THR A 53 0.57 12.82 15.97
CA THR A 53 -0.91 12.70 15.94
C THR A 53 -1.44 12.38 17.33
N HIS A 54 -0.91 11.34 17.98
CA HIS A 54 -1.31 10.94 19.33
C HIS A 54 -1.18 12.08 20.36
N ALA A 55 -0.08 12.84 20.32
CA ALA A 55 0.12 14.01 21.17
C ALA A 55 -0.93 15.10 20.94
N LEU A 56 -1.34 15.36 19.69
CA LEU A 56 -2.46 16.26 19.41
C LEU A 56 -3.78 15.72 19.95
N LEU A 57 -4.10 14.43 19.73
CA LEU A 57 -5.32 13.80 20.27
C LEU A 57 -5.40 13.90 21.80
N ALA A 58 -4.27 13.71 22.49
CA ALA A 58 -4.18 13.86 23.94
C ALA A 58 -4.49 15.31 24.37
N ASN A 59 -3.84 16.28 23.75
CA ASN A 59 -3.94 17.69 24.13
C ASN A 59 -5.23 18.39 23.62
N TYR A 60 -5.96 17.80 22.67
CA TYR A 60 -7.37 18.13 22.37
C TYR A 60 -8.36 17.44 23.32
N GLY A 61 -7.89 16.54 24.21
CA GLY A 61 -8.75 15.78 25.12
C GLY A 61 -9.63 14.75 24.42
N LEU A 62 -9.19 14.22 23.28
CA LEU A 62 -9.91 13.19 22.50
C LEU A 62 -9.66 11.79 23.03
N LEU A 63 -8.49 11.54 23.64
CA LEU A 63 -8.15 10.26 24.29
C LEU A 63 -8.92 10.00 25.60
N ALA A 64 -9.86 10.86 26.00
CA ALA A 64 -10.64 10.69 27.22
C ALA A 64 -11.55 9.44 27.12
N PRO A 65 -11.64 8.58 28.16
CA PRO A 65 -12.45 7.36 28.12
C PRO A 65 -13.95 7.56 27.80
N ALA A 66 -14.49 8.77 28.03
CA ALA A 66 -15.87 9.14 27.69
C ALA A 66 -16.10 9.43 26.19
N LYS A 67 -15.02 9.46 25.39
CA LYS A 67 -15.01 9.72 23.95
C LYS A 67 -14.65 8.48 23.14
N MET A 68 -13.50 7.83 23.44
CA MET A 68 -13.10 6.59 22.79
C MET A 68 -12.28 5.67 23.69
N GLN A 69 -12.28 4.38 23.37
CA GLN A 69 -11.39 3.40 23.99
C GLN A 69 -10.02 3.44 23.29
N VAL A 70 -8.97 3.84 23.99
CA VAL A 70 -7.59 3.71 23.50
C VAL A 70 -7.09 2.31 23.82
N LEU A 71 -6.55 1.61 22.81
CA LEU A 71 -6.09 0.23 22.89
C LEU A 71 -4.63 0.13 22.46
N ARG A 72 -3.82 -0.62 23.22
CA ARG A 72 -2.50 -1.04 22.75
C ARG A 72 -2.70 -2.26 21.83
N PRO A 73 -2.10 -2.28 20.62
CA PRO A 73 -2.19 -3.45 19.75
C PRO A 73 -1.37 -4.61 20.31
N LEU A 74 -1.87 -5.84 20.13
CA LEU A 74 -1.01 -7.02 20.25
C LEU A 74 -0.21 -7.17 18.94
N PRO A 75 1.10 -7.41 18.99
CA PRO A 75 1.90 -7.64 17.78
C PRO A 75 1.38 -8.83 16.97
N ALA A 76 1.10 -8.64 15.68
CA ALA A 76 0.68 -9.73 14.80
C ALA A 76 1.74 -10.84 14.76
N ARG A 77 1.34 -12.10 14.92
CA ARG A 77 2.26 -13.24 14.89
C ARG A 77 2.55 -13.62 13.43
N GLY A 78 3.63 -14.35 13.20
CA GLY A 78 3.98 -14.81 11.84
C GLY A 78 2.84 -15.53 11.13
N ILE A 79 2.08 -16.38 11.85
CA ILE A 79 0.89 -17.07 11.31
C ILE A 79 -0.24 -16.11 10.90
N ASP A 80 -0.39 -14.98 11.60
CA ASP A 80 -1.40 -13.97 11.26
C ASP A 80 -0.99 -13.22 9.97
N LEU A 81 0.30 -12.95 9.80
CA LEU A 81 0.87 -12.34 8.58
C LEU A 81 0.80 -13.27 7.36
N CYS A 82 1.07 -14.57 7.56
CA CYS A 82 1.00 -15.60 6.51
C CYS A 82 -0.43 -15.88 6.01
N ARG A 83 -1.48 -15.29 6.61
CA ARG A 83 -2.85 -15.36 6.05
C ARG A 83 -2.97 -14.72 4.67
N PHE A 84 -2.07 -13.80 4.34
CA PHE A 84 -1.94 -13.21 3.00
C PHE A 84 -0.56 -13.43 2.42
N HIS A 85 0.49 -13.05 3.16
CA HIS A 85 1.86 -13.06 2.66
C HIS A 85 2.45 -14.47 2.54
N SER A 86 3.44 -14.66 1.66
CA SER A 86 4.13 -15.96 1.55
C SER A 86 4.98 -16.25 2.80
N ASP A 87 5.01 -17.52 3.22
CA ASP A 87 5.75 -17.97 4.40
C ASP A 87 7.23 -17.59 4.36
N ASP A 88 7.83 -17.67 3.17
CA ASP A 88 9.25 -17.37 2.96
C ASP A 88 9.54 -15.86 2.96
N TYR A 89 8.59 -15.01 2.58
CA TYR A 89 8.70 -13.56 2.73
C TYR A 89 8.58 -13.14 4.20
N VAL A 90 7.60 -13.70 4.93
CA VAL A 90 7.44 -13.44 6.37
C VAL A 90 8.62 -14.00 7.18
N ALA A 91 9.16 -15.16 6.81
CA ALA A 91 10.37 -15.71 7.41
C ALA A 91 11.60 -14.82 7.13
N PHE A 92 11.73 -14.29 5.92
CA PHE A 92 12.79 -13.34 5.58
C PHE A 92 12.67 -12.02 6.36
N LEU A 93 11.49 -11.39 6.41
CA LEU A 93 11.29 -10.14 7.16
C LEU A 93 11.64 -10.31 8.66
N ARG A 94 11.36 -11.48 9.23
CA ARG A 94 11.70 -11.84 10.61
C ARG A 94 13.20 -12.03 10.85
N ALA A 95 13.94 -12.46 9.83
CA ALA A 95 15.36 -12.83 9.93
C ALA A 95 16.32 -11.72 9.46
N VAL A 96 15.85 -10.74 8.69
CA VAL A 96 16.70 -9.68 8.14
C VAL A 96 16.94 -8.56 9.16
N THR A 97 18.20 -8.16 9.30
CA THR A 97 18.67 -7.06 10.15
C THR A 97 19.69 -6.21 9.39
N PRO A 98 20.00 -4.98 9.82
CA PRO A 98 21.00 -4.15 9.15
C PRO A 98 22.39 -4.80 9.01
N GLU A 99 22.77 -5.67 9.95
CA GLU A 99 24.04 -6.44 9.94
C GLU A 99 24.00 -7.61 8.96
N THR A 100 22.86 -8.33 8.92
CA THR A 100 22.74 -9.57 8.14
C THR A 100 22.38 -9.34 6.68
N GLN A 101 21.84 -8.16 6.32
CA GLN A 101 21.35 -7.86 4.96
C GLN A 101 22.39 -8.11 3.85
N LEU A 102 23.68 -7.85 4.11
CA LEU A 102 24.76 -8.06 3.15
C LEU A 102 24.99 -9.54 2.80
N GLY A 103 24.62 -10.46 3.70
CA GLY A 103 24.60 -11.91 3.41
C GLY A 103 23.37 -12.35 2.62
N GLN A 104 22.33 -11.50 2.53
CA GLN A 104 21.01 -11.85 2.02
C GLN A 104 20.65 -11.18 0.68
N VAL A 105 21.64 -10.70 -0.08
CA VAL A 105 21.45 -9.92 -1.34
C VAL A 105 20.47 -10.54 -2.34
N ARG A 106 20.44 -11.88 -2.47
CA ARG A 106 19.48 -12.57 -3.35
C ARG A 106 18.03 -12.44 -2.83
N ALA A 107 17.82 -12.53 -1.52
CA ALA A 107 16.52 -12.36 -0.89
C ALA A 107 16.08 -10.90 -0.92
N LEU A 108 16.98 -9.94 -0.61
CA LEU A 108 16.70 -8.51 -0.74
C LEU A 108 16.14 -8.16 -2.13
N ARG A 109 16.82 -8.62 -3.19
CA ARG A 109 16.39 -8.39 -4.57
C ARG A 109 15.07 -9.11 -4.91
N ARG A 110 14.87 -10.33 -4.41
CA ARG A 110 13.65 -11.13 -4.66
C ARG A 110 12.42 -10.50 -4.01
N PHE A 111 12.58 -9.92 -2.83
CA PHE A 111 11.51 -9.38 -2.00
C PHE A 111 11.40 -7.85 -2.08
N ASN A 112 12.05 -7.24 -3.08
CA ASN A 112 12.08 -5.81 -3.39
C ASN A 112 12.48 -4.90 -2.20
N ILE A 113 13.43 -5.36 -1.40
CA ILE A 113 14.04 -4.60 -0.30
C ILE A 113 15.26 -3.86 -0.83
N GLY A 114 15.32 -2.55 -0.59
CA GLY A 114 16.29 -1.66 -1.23
C GLY A 114 16.21 -0.21 -0.72
N PRO A 115 16.63 0.80 -1.52
CA PRO A 115 16.64 2.20 -1.07
C PRO A 115 15.24 2.76 -0.73
N ASP A 116 14.20 2.28 -1.41
CA ASP A 116 12.81 2.66 -1.18
C ASP A 116 12.23 1.96 0.06
N CYS A 117 12.40 0.64 0.13
CA CYS A 117 12.02 -0.19 1.27
C CYS A 117 13.28 -0.71 2.01
N PRO A 118 13.94 0.12 2.84
CA PRO A 118 15.21 -0.20 3.49
C PRO A 118 15.10 -1.16 4.68
N VAL A 119 16.16 -1.94 4.92
CA VAL A 119 16.31 -2.66 6.19
C VAL A 119 16.71 -1.67 7.29
N PHE A 120 15.96 -1.65 8.39
CA PHE A 120 16.25 -0.82 9.57
C PHE A 120 15.99 -1.59 10.87
N ASP A 121 16.52 -1.07 11.99
CA ASP A 121 16.40 -1.70 13.30
C ASP A 121 14.94 -1.83 13.74
N GLY A 122 14.53 -3.07 14.05
CA GLY A 122 13.16 -3.38 14.45
C GLY A 122 12.15 -3.42 13.30
N LEU A 123 12.57 -3.49 12.03
CA LEU A 123 11.68 -3.61 10.85
C LEU A 123 10.53 -4.62 11.04
N TYR A 124 10.84 -5.83 11.51
CA TYR A 124 9.80 -6.85 11.75
C TYR A 124 8.82 -6.43 12.86
N ALA A 125 9.32 -5.93 13.99
CA ALA A 125 8.48 -5.47 15.10
C ALA A 125 7.58 -4.29 14.70
N TYR A 126 8.06 -3.38 13.86
CA TYR A 126 7.25 -2.32 13.25
C TYR A 126 6.10 -2.93 12.43
N CYS A 127 6.39 -3.92 11.57
CA CYS A 127 5.38 -4.65 10.79
C CYS A 127 4.35 -5.37 11.66
N GLN A 128 4.78 -6.05 12.72
CA GLN A 128 3.88 -6.71 13.66
C GLN A 128 2.96 -5.71 14.38
N THR A 129 3.47 -4.51 14.70
CA THR A 129 2.75 -3.50 15.48
C THR A 129 1.58 -2.90 14.68
N TYR A 130 1.82 -2.39 13.47
CA TYR A 130 0.74 -1.78 12.69
C TYR A 130 -0.24 -2.84 12.13
N ALA A 131 0.25 -4.03 11.75
CA ALA A 131 -0.62 -5.12 11.31
C ALA A 131 -1.51 -5.65 12.45
N GLY A 132 -0.94 -5.80 13.66
CA GLY A 132 -1.67 -6.20 14.85
C GLY A 132 -2.76 -5.21 15.25
N ALA A 133 -2.50 -3.91 15.06
CA ALA A 133 -3.49 -2.86 15.25
C ALA A 133 -4.66 -2.95 14.26
N SER A 134 -4.40 -3.11 12.95
CA SER A 134 -5.47 -3.22 11.93
C SER A 134 -6.28 -4.52 12.06
N VAL A 135 -5.64 -5.65 12.36
CA VAL A 135 -6.34 -6.92 12.63
C VAL A 135 -7.14 -6.84 13.93
N GLY A 136 -6.56 -6.29 15.01
CA GLY A 136 -7.28 -6.07 16.28
C GLY A 136 -8.49 -5.17 16.12
N ALA A 137 -8.37 -4.12 15.31
CA ALA A 137 -9.47 -3.22 14.96
C ALA A 137 -10.59 -3.95 14.19
N ALA A 138 -10.24 -4.78 13.20
CA ALA A 138 -11.20 -5.63 12.50
C ALA A 138 -11.94 -6.61 13.43
N VAL A 139 -11.25 -7.23 14.40
CA VAL A 139 -11.89 -8.08 15.41
C VAL A 139 -12.89 -7.29 16.28
N LYS A 140 -12.56 -6.06 16.70
CA LYS A 140 -13.47 -5.21 17.49
C LYS A 140 -14.75 -4.83 16.73
N LEU A 141 -14.65 -4.59 15.43
CA LEU A 141 -15.79 -4.32 14.54
C LEU A 141 -16.63 -5.59 14.32
N ASN A 142 -15.98 -6.72 13.99
CA ASN A 142 -16.63 -8.02 13.84
C ASN A 142 -17.48 -8.39 15.07
N HIS A 143 -16.95 -8.18 16.28
CA HIS A 143 -17.66 -8.50 17.52
C HIS A 143 -18.73 -7.47 17.91
N GLY A 144 -19.00 -6.45 17.08
CA GLY A 144 -19.98 -5.41 17.35
C GLY A 144 -19.70 -4.57 18.61
N THR A 145 -18.46 -4.63 19.13
CA THR A 145 -18.06 -3.91 20.36
C THR A 145 -17.91 -2.41 20.13
N HIS A 146 -17.54 -2.04 18.90
CA HIS A 146 -17.31 -0.67 18.45
C HIS A 146 -17.94 -0.47 17.07
N ASP A 147 -18.31 0.77 16.78
CA ASP A 147 -18.94 1.16 15.52
C ASP A 147 -17.95 1.85 14.57
N ILE A 148 -16.84 2.36 15.12
CA ILE A 148 -15.67 2.85 14.37
C ILE A 148 -14.41 2.35 15.08
N ALA A 149 -13.42 1.88 14.33
CA ALA A 149 -12.08 1.57 14.83
C ALA A 149 -11.03 2.36 14.04
N ILE A 150 -9.98 2.84 14.71
CA ILE A 150 -8.97 3.73 14.13
C ILE A 150 -7.56 3.16 14.34
N ASN A 151 -6.77 3.05 13.28
CA ASN A 151 -5.34 2.75 13.34
C ASN A 151 -4.53 3.66 12.39
N TRP A 152 -4.07 4.80 12.91
CA TRP A 152 -3.21 5.73 12.17
C TRP A 152 -1.79 5.20 11.87
N SER A 153 -1.38 4.04 12.40
CA SER A 153 -0.10 3.42 12.06
C SER A 153 -0.16 2.49 10.85
N GLY A 154 -1.34 1.99 10.51
CA GLY A 154 -1.61 1.12 9.36
C GLY A 154 -1.97 1.89 8.10
N GLY A 155 -2.53 1.20 7.11
CA GLY A 155 -2.85 1.76 5.80
C GLY A 155 -1.74 1.55 4.76
N LEU A 156 -0.89 0.54 4.93
CA LEU A 156 0.28 0.28 4.07
C LEU A 156 -0.14 -0.49 2.79
N HIS A 157 -0.89 0.20 1.93
CA HIS A 157 -1.62 -0.36 0.79
C HIS A 157 -0.77 -0.94 -0.35
N HIS A 158 0.51 -0.58 -0.48
CA HIS A 158 1.39 -1.02 -1.58
C HIS A 158 2.02 -2.39 -1.38
N ALA A 159 2.05 -2.91 -0.14
CA ALA A 159 2.71 -4.18 0.16
C ALA A 159 2.03 -5.33 -0.60
N LYS A 160 2.84 -6.16 -1.26
CA LYS A 160 2.39 -7.26 -2.12
C LYS A 160 2.42 -8.60 -1.38
N LYS A 161 1.88 -9.64 -2.00
CA LYS A 161 1.86 -10.99 -1.40
C LYS A 161 3.25 -11.52 -1.05
N SER A 162 4.26 -11.22 -1.86
CA SER A 162 5.62 -11.76 -1.70
C SER A 162 6.73 -10.72 -1.88
N GLU A 163 6.45 -9.42 -1.77
CA GLU A 163 7.47 -8.36 -1.87
C GLU A 163 7.02 -7.05 -1.22
N ALA A 164 7.99 -6.23 -0.82
CA ALA A 164 7.76 -4.86 -0.37
C ALA A 164 7.56 -3.92 -1.56
N SER A 165 6.87 -2.80 -1.38
CA SER A 165 6.72 -1.76 -2.40
C SER A 165 6.27 -0.44 -1.76
N GLY A 166 6.72 0.71 -2.27
CA GLY A 166 6.22 2.03 -1.84
C GLY A 166 6.25 2.23 -0.32
N PHE A 167 7.41 2.02 0.30
CA PHE A 167 7.62 2.03 1.76
C PHE A 167 6.87 0.96 2.59
N CYS A 168 6.07 0.09 1.95
CA CYS A 168 5.20 -0.89 2.59
C CYS A 168 5.78 -2.31 2.54
N TYR A 169 5.73 -3.02 3.67
CA TYR A 169 6.26 -4.40 3.80
C TYR A 169 5.15 -5.42 4.05
N VAL A 170 4.29 -5.18 5.04
CA VAL A 170 3.10 -5.98 5.32
C VAL A 170 1.86 -5.18 4.93
N ASN A 171 0.92 -5.83 4.24
CA ASN A 171 -0.35 -5.23 3.87
C ASN A 171 -1.37 -5.46 4.99
N ASP A 172 -1.35 -4.58 5.98
CA ASP A 172 -2.24 -4.65 7.15
C ASP A 172 -3.72 -4.51 6.77
N ILE A 173 -3.99 -3.82 5.66
CA ILE A 173 -5.33 -3.62 5.11
C ILE A 173 -5.90 -4.95 4.63
N VAL A 174 -5.16 -5.70 3.81
CA VAL A 174 -5.58 -7.02 3.32
C VAL A 174 -5.80 -7.98 4.49
N LEU A 175 -4.92 -7.97 5.49
CA LEU A 175 -5.08 -8.79 6.71
C LEU A 175 -6.34 -8.42 7.51
N ALA A 176 -6.66 -7.12 7.64
CA ALA A 176 -7.88 -6.65 8.28
C ALA A 176 -9.14 -7.00 7.48
N ILE A 177 -9.12 -6.87 6.15
CA ILE A 177 -10.23 -7.26 5.27
C ILE A 177 -10.48 -8.77 5.34
N LEU A 178 -9.43 -9.60 5.33
CA LEU A 178 -9.53 -11.05 5.54
C LEU A 178 -10.08 -11.43 6.93
N GLU A 179 -9.98 -10.55 7.92
CA GLU A 179 -10.64 -10.73 9.21
C GLU A 179 -12.13 -10.33 9.14
N LEU A 180 -12.45 -9.19 8.56
CA LEU A 180 -13.82 -8.71 8.35
C LEU A 180 -14.66 -9.69 7.52
N LEU A 181 -14.07 -10.31 6.49
CA LEU A 181 -14.73 -11.30 5.63
C LEU A 181 -15.18 -12.59 6.36
N LYS A 182 -14.80 -12.81 7.63
CA LYS A 182 -15.36 -13.90 8.46
C LYS A 182 -16.83 -13.69 8.81
N LEU A 183 -17.28 -12.43 8.89
CA LEU A 183 -18.64 -12.05 9.30
C LEU A 183 -19.38 -11.21 8.26
N HIS A 184 -18.66 -10.39 7.49
CA HIS A 184 -19.23 -9.52 6.48
C HIS A 184 -19.18 -10.20 5.10
N GLU A 185 -20.33 -10.35 4.45
CA GLU A 185 -20.44 -10.88 3.08
C GLU A 185 -19.64 -10.04 2.08
N ARG A 186 -19.71 -8.71 2.25
CA ARG A 186 -19.18 -7.66 1.37
C ARG A 186 -18.45 -6.59 2.19
N VAL A 187 -17.18 -6.36 1.88
CA VAL A 187 -16.34 -5.30 2.46
C VAL A 187 -16.07 -4.25 1.40
N LEU A 188 -16.30 -2.97 1.70
CA LEU A 188 -15.85 -1.88 0.83
C LEU A 188 -14.49 -1.39 1.31
N TYR A 189 -13.49 -1.45 0.45
CA TYR A 189 -12.23 -0.73 0.60
C TYR A 189 -12.29 0.59 -0.17
N LEU A 190 -12.00 1.70 0.52
CA LEU A 190 -11.92 3.03 -0.05
C LEU A 190 -10.56 3.66 0.27
N ASP A 191 -9.92 4.20 -0.75
CA ASP A 191 -8.57 4.74 -0.70
C ASP A 191 -8.56 6.20 -1.19
N ILE A 192 -8.10 7.10 -0.31
CA ILE A 192 -7.94 8.54 -0.58
C ILE A 192 -6.48 9.02 -0.44
N ASP A 193 -5.52 8.08 -0.45
CA ASP A 193 -4.11 8.35 -0.73
C ASP A 193 -3.94 8.97 -2.12
N ILE A 194 -2.83 9.69 -2.35
CA ILE A 194 -2.54 10.17 -3.71
C ILE A 194 -2.06 9.05 -4.64
N HIS A 195 -1.56 7.94 -4.10
CA HIS A 195 -1.10 6.78 -4.87
C HIS A 195 -2.23 5.75 -5.02
N HIS A 196 -2.23 5.01 -6.14
CA HIS A 196 -3.18 3.92 -6.32
C HIS A 196 -2.94 2.80 -5.28
N GLY A 197 -4.02 2.34 -4.63
CA GLY A 197 -4.04 1.26 -3.63
C GLY A 197 -3.77 -0.14 -4.17
N ASP A 198 -2.71 -0.28 -4.96
CA ASP A 198 -2.45 -1.38 -5.87
C ASP A 198 -2.18 -2.73 -5.21
N GLY A 199 -1.66 -2.78 -3.98
CA GLY A 199 -1.50 -4.02 -3.23
C GLY A 199 -2.82 -4.58 -2.68
N VAL A 200 -3.78 -3.70 -2.35
CA VAL A 200 -5.12 -4.10 -1.90
C VAL A 200 -5.99 -4.49 -3.11
N GLU A 201 -5.91 -3.72 -4.19
CA GLU A 201 -6.58 -4.07 -5.45
C GLU A 201 -6.10 -5.42 -5.98
N GLU A 202 -4.79 -5.65 -6.09
CA GLU A 202 -4.23 -6.92 -6.55
C GLU A 202 -4.68 -8.12 -5.69
N ALA A 203 -4.75 -7.95 -4.37
CA ALA A 203 -5.17 -9.00 -3.43
C ALA A 203 -6.63 -9.45 -3.61
N PHE A 204 -7.50 -8.57 -4.12
CA PHE A 204 -8.94 -8.82 -4.26
C PHE A 204 -9.46 -8.73 -5.71
N TYR A 205 -8.57 -8.56 -6.68
CA TYR A 205 -8.87 -8.32 -8.11
C TYR A 205 -9.82 -9.33 -8.77
N THR A 206 -9.96 -10.52 -8.18
CA THR A 206 -10.75 -11.64 -8.71
C THR A 206 -12.00 -12.00 -7.91
N THR A 207 -12.35 -11.26 -6.85
CA THR A 207 -13.53 -11.53 -6.00
C THR A 207 -14.55 -10.38 -6.00
N ASN A 208 -15.84 -10.72 -5.85
CA ASN A 208 -16.93 -9.76 -5.62
C ASN A 208 -17.19 -9.47 -4.12
N ARG A 209 -16.54 -10.20 -3.21
CA ARG A 209 -16.70 -10.04 -1.75
C ARG A 209 -15.97 -8.82 -1.18
N VAL A 210 -15.09 -8.22 -1.96
CA VAL A 210 -14.44 -6.94 -1.65
C VAL A 210 -14.57 -6.04 -2.86
N MET A 211 -15.00 -4.80 -2.65
CA MET A 211 -14.95 -3.75 -3.68
C MET A 211 -13.81 -2.80 -3.34
N THR A 212 -12.90 -2.55 -4.28
CA THR A 212 -11.83 -1.55 -4.14
C THR A 212 -12.20 -0.28 -4.90
N VAL A 213 -12.07 0.87 -4.25
CA VAL A 213 -12.30 2.19 -4.87
C VAL A 213 -11.16 3.11 -4.49
N SER A 214 -10.44 3.65 -5.48
CA SER A 214 -9.25 4.49 -5.25
C SER A 214 -9.29 5.78 -6.06
N PHE A 215 -8.96 6.90 -5.41
CA PHE A 215 -8.94 8.25 -5.97
C PHE A 215 -7.53 8.83 -5.95
N HIS A 216 -6.76 8.56 -6.99
CA HIS A 216 -5.31 8.73 -7.00
C HIS A 216 -4.82 9.53 -8.21
N LYS A 217 -3.58 10.03 -8.15
CA LYS A 217 -2.92 10.61 -9.31
C LYS A 217 -2.51 9.50 -10.29
N PHE A 218 -2.76 9.72 -11.57
CA PHE A 218 -2.39 8.78 -12.63
C PHE A 218 -1.40 9.39 -13.65
N GLY A 219 -0.97 8.58 -14.63
CA GLY A 219 0.02 8.94 -15.65
C GLY A 219 1.45 8.61 -15.24
N ASP A 220 2.38 9.55 -15.41
CA ASP A 220 3.77 9.42 -14.94
C ASP A 220 3.83 9.62 -13.42
N TYR A 221 3.43 8.59 -12.67
CA TYR A 221 3.39 8.57 -11.20
C TYR A 221 3.46 7.13 -10.66
N PHE A 222 3.91 6.97 -9.42
CA PHE A 222 3.90 5.69 -8.72
C PHE A 222 2.46 5.33 -8.29
N PRO A 223 2.03 4.06 -8.33
CA PRO A 223 2.75 2.85 -8.76
C PRO A 223 2.69 2.55 -10.27
N GLY A 224 1.96 3.35 -11.06
CA GLY A 224 1.79 3.16 -12.51
C GLY A 224 0.65 2.21 -12.91
N THR A 225 -0.20 1.82 -11.95
CA THR A 225 -1.46 1.08 -12.12
C THR A 225 -2.63 1.95 -11.68
N GLY A 226 -3.88 1.49 -11.88
CA GLY A 226 -5.08 2.26 -11.53
C GLY A 226 -5.65 3.03 -12.72
N ASP A 227 -5.50 2.51 -13.94
CA ASP A 227 -6.17 3.09 -15.10
C ASP A 227 -7.70 2.96 -14.92
N ILE A 228 -8.49 3.87 -15.50
CA ILE A 228 -9.96 3.78 -15.47
C ILE A 228 -10.50 2.48 -16.12
N ARG A 229 -9.66 1.77 -16.88
CA ARG A 229 -9.93 0.47 -17.50
C ARG A 229 -9.57 -0.73 -16.59
N ASP A 230 -8.84 -0.51 -15.51
CA ASP A 230 -8.52 -1.52 -14.49
C ASP A 230 -9.76 -1.71 -13.61
N ILE A 231 -10.61 -2.66 -14.02
CA ILE A 231 -11.96 -2.89 -13.46
C ILE A 231 -12.11 -4.27 -12.78
N GLY A 232 -11.01 -4.93 -12.44
CA GLY A 232 -11.04 -6.29 -11.89
C GLY A 232 -11.24 -7.37 -12.96
N TYR A 233 -11.12 -8.63 -12.54
CA TYR A 233 -11.14 -9.81 -13.43
C TYR A 233 -12.03 -10.93 -12.87
N SER A 234 -12.49 -11.84 -13.73
CA SER A 234 -13.39 -12.93 -13.34
C SER A 234 -14.61 -12.43 -12.54
N GLU A 235 -14.91 -13.01 -11.38
CA GLU A 235 -15.99 -12.57 -10.47
C GLU A 235 -15.78 -11.17 -9.88
N GLY A 236 -14.53 -10.71 -9.76
CA GLY A 236 -14.17 -9.35 -9.32
C GLY A 236 -14.33 -8.28 -10.39
N LYS A 237 -14.76 -8.63 -11.61
CA LYS A 237 -15.02 -7.64 -12.66
C LYS A 237 -16.16 -6.69 -12.27
N TYR A 238 -15.90 -5.39 -12.40
CA TYR A 238 -16.69 -4.25 -11.90
C TYR A 238 -16.66 -4.04 -10.38
N TYR A 239 -15.81 -4.77 -9.63
CA TYR A 239 -15.57 -4.56 -8.19
C TYR A 239 -14.27 -3.80 -7.89
N CYS A 240 -13.46 -3.49 -8.91
CA CYS A 240 -12.38 -2.51 -8.81
C CYS A 240 -12.80 -1.24 -9.56
N LEU A 241 -12.72 -0.08 -8.89
CA LEU A 241 -13.16 1.22 -9.42
C LEU A 241 -12.06 2.26 -9.21
N ASN A 242 -11.34 2.55 -10.29
CA ASN A 242 -10.21 3.47 -10.28
C ASN A 242 -10.59 4.85 -10.82
N VAL A 243 -10.34 5.89 -10.03
CA VAL A 243 -10.62 7.28 -10.35
C VAL A 243 -9.27 8.01 -10.56
N PRO A 244 -8.70 7.93 -11.77
CA PRO A 244 -7.42 8.58 -12.09
C PRO A 244 -7.58 10.10 -12.20
N LEU A 245 -6.70 10.84 -11.55
CA LEU A 245 -6.72 12.31 -11.46
C LEU A 245 -5.38 12.94 -11.90
N ASP A 246 -5.44 14.21 -12.30
CA ASP A 246 -4.30 15.07 -12.63
C ASP A 246 -3.86 15.92 -11.41
N ASP A 247 -2.74 16.65 -11.54
CA ASP A 247 -2.20 17.49 -10.47
C ASP A 247 -3.19 18.57 -9.96
N GLY A 248 -3.01 18.94 -8.69
CA GLY A 248 -3.58 20.16 -8.12
C GLY A 248 -5.08 20.13 -7.84
N ILE A 249 -5.71 18.94 -7.80
CA ILE A 249 -7.15 18.84 -7.50
C ILE A 249 -7.49 19.52 -6.16
N ASP A 250 -8.52 20.37 -6.18
CA ASP A 250 -9.03 21.12 -5.04
C ASP A 250 -10.23 20.43 -4.37
N ASP A 251 -10.60 20.94 -3.18
CA ASP A 251 -11.69 20.41 -2.36
C ASP A 251 -13.01 20.29 -3.12
N ASP A 252 -13.43 21.35 -3.82
CA ASP A 252 -14.71 21.39 -4.54
C ASP A 252 -14.72 20.38 -5.70
N SER A 253 -13.64 20.31 -6.47
CA SER A 253 -13.47 19.36 -7.58
C SER A 253 -13.49 17.91 -7.09
N TYR A 254 -12.72 17.60 -6.04
CA TYR A 254 -12.65 16.26 -5.45
C TYR A 254 -14.02 15.83 -4.89
N GLN A 255 -14.70 16.72 -4.15
CA GLN A 255 -16.02 16.44 -3.61
C GLN A 255 -17.10 16.28 -4.70
N SER A 256 -16.95 16.96 -5.84
CA SER A 256 -17.88 16.85 -6.99
C SER A 256 -17.89 15.49 -7.67
N ILE A 257 -16.81 14.70 -7.51
CA ILE A 257 -16.67 13.35 -8.06
C ILE A 257 -16.77 12.27 -6.96
N PHE A 258 -16.18 12.50 -5.79
CA PHE A 258 -16.19 11.58 -4.65
C PHE A 258 -17.60 11.28 -4.15
N LYS A 259 -18.39 12.32 -3.79
CA LYS A 259 -19.72 12.12 -3.19
C LYS A 259 -20.70 11.38 -4.13
N PRO A 260 -20.79 11.70 -5.44
CA PRO A 260 -21.63 10.92 -6.36
C PRO A 260 -21.19 9.47 -6.58
N ILE A 261 -19.89 9.22 -6.77
CA ILE A 261 -19.38 7.85 -6.97
C ILE A 261 -19.61 7.01 -5.73
N ILE A 262 -19.17 7.49 -4.56
CA ILE A 262 -19.31 6.75 -3.29
C ILE A 262 -20.76 6.60 -2.86
N GLY A 263 -21.61 7.60 -3.10
CA GLY A 263 -23.06 7.48 -2.92
C GLY A 263 -23.65 6.32 -3.73
N LYS A 264 -23.22 6.16 -4.99
CA LYS A 264 -23.69 5.07 -5.85
C LYS A 264 -23.08 3.71 -5.49
N VAL A 265 -21.81 3.66 -5.08
CA VAL A 265 -21.16 2.46 -4.51
C VAL A 265 -21.98 1.95 -3.33
N MET A 266 -22.30 2.80 -2.35
CA MET A 266 -23.06 2.40 -1.17
C MET A 266 -24.48 1.90 -1.50
N GLU A 267 -25.15 2.50 -2.50
CA GLU A 267 -26.48 2.10 -2.97
C GLU A 267 -26.50 0.71 -3.65
N MET A 268 -25.51 0.45 -4.52
CA MET A 268 -25.41 -0.74 -5.37
C MET A 268 -24.75 -1.92 -4.67
N TYR A 269 -23.58 -1.69 -4.05
CA TYR A 269 -22.75 -2.72 -3.44
C TYR A 269 -23.22 -3.10 -2.03
N ARG A 270 -23.78 -2.14 -1.28
CA ARG A 270 -24.34 -2.35 0.08
C ARG A 270 -23.37 -3.12 0.99
N PRO A 271 -22.17 -2.57 1.27
CA PRO A 271 -21.17 -3.24 2.10
C PRO A 271 -21.67 -3.41 3.54
N GLY A 272 -21.24 -4.49 4.19
CA GLY A 272 -21.50 -4.72 5.62
C GLY A 272 -20.54 -3.97 6.54
N VAL A 273 -19.41 -3.49 6.02
CA VAL A 273 -18.34 -2.75 6.70
C VAL A 273 -17.51 -2.00 5.65
N VAL A 274 -16.95 -0.86 6.04
CA VAL A 274 -16.04 -0.04 5.22
C VAL A 274 -14.66 -0.01 5.87
N VAL A 275 -13.62 -0.19 5.06
CA VAL A 275 -12.23 0.11 5.40
C VAL A 275 -11.84 1.34 4.58
N LEU A 276 -11.56 2.46 5.26
CA LEU A 276 -11.14 3.71 4.66
C LEU A 276 -9.67 3.97 5.01
N GLN A 277 -8.81 3.95 4.00
CA GLN A 277 -7.42 4.38 4.08
C GLN A 277 -7.40 5.91 3.93
N CYS A 278 -6.83 6.62 4.91
CA CYS A 278 -6.76 8.08 4.97
C CYS A 278 -5.32 8.57 4.70
N GLY A 279 -4.77 8.21 3.55
CA GLY A 279 -3.48 8.71 3.07
C GLY A 279 -3.46 10.22 3.05
N ALA A 280 -2.45 10.80 3.70
CA ALA A 280 -2.38 12.24 3.98
C ALA A 280 -1.38 12.98 3.08
N ASP A 281 -0.89 12.33 2.02
CA ASP A 281 -0.12 12.92 0.92
C ASP A 281 -0.99 13.46 -0.22
N SER A 282 -2.29 13.14 -0.24
CA SER A 282 -3.28 13.85 -1.05
C SER A 282 -3.55 15.29 -0.57
N LEU A 283 -2.94 15.71 0.56
CA LEU A 283 -3.03 17.07 1.10
C LEU A 283 -2.13 18.09 0.37
N SER A 284 -2.62 19.32 0.30
CA SER A 284 -1.88 20.52 -0.06
C SER A 284 -0.56 20.65 0.72
N GLY A 285 0.53 20.85 -0.02
CA GLY A 285 1.87 21.05 0.55
C GLY A 285 2.50 19.79 1.14
N ASP A 286 2.09 18.60 0.69
CA ASP A 286 2.87 17.40 0.92
C ASP A 286 4.26 17.45 0.23
N ARG A 287 5.20 16.59 0.67
CA ARG A 287 6.57 16.53 0.14
C ARG A 287 6.70 15.68 -1.12
N LEU A 288 5.85 14.67 -1.31
CA LEU A 288 5.82 13.78 -2.49
C LEU A 288 4.51 13.93 -3.30
N GLY A 289 3.41 14.19 -2.60
CA GLY A 289 2.11 14.43 -3.22
C GLY A 289 2.02 15.78 -3.95
N CYS A 290 1.18 15.82 -4.98
CA CYS A 290 0.93 17.00 -5.80
C CYS A 290 -0.57 17.28 -6.05
N PHE A 291 -1.43 16.87 -5.09
CA PHE A 291 -2.81 17.35 -4.96
C PHE A 291 -2.87 18.63 -4.12
N ASN A 292 -4.04 19.29 -4.07
CA ASN A 292 -4.23 20.57 -3.40
C ASN A 292 -5.35 20.54 -2.34
N LEU A 293 -5.66 19.35 -1.78
CA LEU A 293 -6.73 19.21 -0.79
C LEU A 293 -6.40 19.93 0.52
N SER A 294 -7.38 20.63 1.08
CA SER A 294 -7.31 21.13 2.45
C SER A 294 -7.55 19.98 3.45
N GLY A 295 -7.14 20.18 4.70
CA GLY A 295 -7.46 19.22 5.77
C GLY A 295 -8.97 19.09 6.04
N LYS A 296 -9.80 20.03 5.55
CA LYS A 296 -11.26 19.92 5.60
C LYS A 296 -11.83 19.18 4.40
N GLY A 297 -11.34 19.43 3.19
CA GLY A 297 -11.78 18.71 1.99
C GLY A 297 -11.47 17.21 2.05
N HIS A 298 -10.32 16.86 2.64
CA HIS A 298 -9.94 15.48 2.94
C HIS A 298 -10.87 14.85 4.02
N ALA A 299 -11.03 15.50 5.17
CA ALA A 299 -11.89 14.98 6.25
C ALA A 299 -13.41 14.96 5.91
N GLU A 300 -13.87 15.72 4.91
CA GLU A 300 -15.23 15.59 4.37
C GLU A 300 -15.47 14.19 3.74
N CYS A 301 -14.43 13.48 3.30
CA CYS A 301 -14.52 12.09 2.86
C CYS A 301 -14.88 11.15 4.02
N VAL A 302 -14.16 11.24 5.15
CA VAL A 302 -14.47 10.50 6.39
C VAL A 302 -15.88 10.81 6.87
N LYS A 303 -16.26 12.10 6.88
CA LYS A 303 -17.59 12.56 7.30
C LYS A 303 -18.71 11.99 6.42
N PHE A 304 -18.50 11.95 5.10
CA PHE A 304 -19.46 11.38 4.16
C PHE A 304 -19.62 9.87 4.39
N ILE A 305 -18.51 9.12 4.49
CA ILE A 305 -18.55 7.67 4.79
C ILE A 305 -19.24 7.39 6.13
N ARG A 306 -18.90 8.15 7.18
CA ARG A 306 -19.49 8.01 8.52
C ARG A 306 -21.02 8.20 8.51
N SER A 307 -21.57 9.04 7.62
CA SER A 307 -23.01 9.28 7.50
C SER A 307 -23.83 8.04 7.09
N PHE A 308 -23.22 7.07 6.39
CA PHE A 308 -23.89 5.82 6.00
C PHE A 308 -24.12 4.84 7.17
N ASN A 309 -23.56 5.12 8.35
CA ASN A 309 -23.77 4.37 9.58
C ASN A 309 -23.36 2.88 9.57
N VAL A 310 -22.65 2.40 8.55
CA VAL A 310 -22.00 1.08 8.53
C VAL A 310 -20.79 1.04 9.47
N PRO A 311 -20.37 -0.13 10.00
CA PRO A 311 -19.09 -0.29 10.69
C PRO A 311 -17.93 0.25 9.85
N LEU A 312 -16.98 0.95 10.49
CA LEU A 312 -15.93 1.70 9.80
C LEU A 312 -14.55 1.47 10.44
N LEU A 313 -13.59 1.02 9.64
CA LEU A 313 -12.18 0.99 9.98
C LEU A 313 -11.48 2.18 9.30
N LEU A 314 -10.95 3.12 10.09
CA LEU A 314 -10.09 4.20 9.61
C LEU A 314 -8.63 3.79 9.75
N LEU A 315 -7.87 3.84 8.66
CA LEU A 315 -6.44 3.57 8.63
C LEU A 315 -5.65 4.83 8.26
N GLY A 316 -4.36 4.84 8.53
CA GLY A 316 -3.44 5.85 8.01
C GLY A 316 -3.21 5.68 6.51
N GLY A 317 -1.94 5.77 6.09
CA GLY A 317 -1.55 5.76 4.68
C GLY A 317 -0.29 6.58 4.46
N GLY A 318 -0.10 7.09 3.24
CA GLY A 318 0.95 8.05 2.89
C GLY A 318 0.88 9.38 3.65
N GLY A 319 1.76 10.32 3.32
CA GLY A 319 1.85 11.63 3.96
C GLY A 319 3.23 11.90 4.58
N TYR A 320 3.93 12.88 4.02
CA TYR A 320 5.37 13.11 4.18
C TYR A 320 5.70 14.52 4.69
N THR A 321 4.76 15.47 4.60
CA THR A 321 4.77 16.70 5.42
C THR A 321 4.16 16.42 6.80
N ILE A 322 4.96 15.83 7.71
CA ILE A 322 4.49 15.24 8.99
C ILE A 322 3.63 16.16 9.87
N ARG A 323 3.83 17.48 9.83
CA ARG A 323 3.01 18.49 10.52
C ARG A 323 1.57 18.55 9.99
N ASN A 324 1.37 18.31 8.70
CA ASN A 324 0.06 18.29 8.06
C ASN A 324 -0.63 16.93 8.26
N VAL A 325 0.12 15.83 8.27
CA VAL A 325 -0.38 14.49 8.64
C VAL A 325 -0.97 14.50 10.06
N ALA A 326 -0.21 14.98 11.04
CA ALA A 326 -0.66 15.03 12.44
C ALA A 326 -1.92 15.89 12.63
N ARG A 327 -2.01 17.00 11.89
CA ARG A 327 -3.21 17.86 11.83
C ARG A 327 -4.42 17.13 11.25
N CYS A 328 -4.24 16.48 10.11
CA CYS A 328 -5.31 15.83 9.36
C CYS A 328 -5.92 14.67 10.16
N TRP A 329 -5.11 13.69 10.55
CA TRP A 329 -5.56 12.54 11.35
C TRP A 329 -6.14 12.95 12.71
N CYS A 330 -5.65 14.05 13.31
CA CYS A 330 -6.28 14.63 14.50
C CYS A 330 -7.69 15.16 14.22
N TYR A 331 -7.88 15.91 13.12
CA TYR A 331 -9.18 16.44 12.73
C TYR A 331 -10.16 15.34 12.31
N GLU A 332 -9.71 14.34 11.55
CA GLU A 332 -10.49 13.17 11.18
C GLU A 332 -10.90 12.32 12.39
N THR A 333 -10.07 12.24 13.43
CA THR A 333 -10.47 11.61 14.71
C THR A 333 -11.60 12.39 15.38
N GLY A 334 -11.58 13.73 15.31
CA GLY A 334 -12.71 14.58 15.72
C GLY A 334 -13.98 14.27 14.92
N VAL A 335 -13.87 14.18 13.59
CA VAL A 335 -14.98 13.79 12.70
C VAL A 335 -15.52 12.40 13.03
N ALA A 336 -14.67 11.41 13.34
CA ALA A 336 -15.07 10.08 13.76
C ALA A 336 -15.89 10.09 15.06
N LEU A 337 -15.47 10.92 16.03
CA LEU A 337 -16.16 11.14 17.30
C LEU A 337 -17.45 11.98 17.17
N GLY A 338 -17.63 12.68 16.05
CA GLY A 338 -18.71 13.67 15.88
C GLY A 338 -18.44 14.98 16.63
N GLU A 339 -17.17 15.31 16.89
CA GLU A 339 -16.75 16.52 17.60
C GLU A 339 -16.05 17.52 16.66
N GLU A 340 -16.56 18.76 16.61
CA GLU A 340 -15.89 19.86 15.91
C GLU A 340 -14.70 20.36 16.77
N LEU A 341 -13.49 20.34 16.21
CA LEU A 341 -12.29 20.74 16.92
C LEU A 341 -12.00 22.24 16.76
N ARG A 342 -11.52 22.87 17.83
CA ARG A 342 -11.05 24.27 17.76
C ARG A 342 -9.86 24.40 16.80
N GLU A 343 -9.89 25.45 15.98
CA GLU A 343 -8.85 25.72 14.98
C GLU A 343 -7.46 25.94 15.61
N LYS A 344 -7.35 26.82 16.61
CA LYS A 344 -6.08 27.06 17.30
C LYS A 344 -5.63 25.77 17.99
N LEU A 345 -4.39 25.35 17.79
CA LEU A 345 -3.84 24.14 18.42
C LEU A 345 -3.71 24.28 19.95
N PRO A 346 -3.80 23.18 20.70
CA PRO A 346 -3.29 23.12 22.07
C PRO A 346 -1.76 23.12 22.09
N TYR A 347 -1.18 23.61 23.18
CA TYR A 347 0.22 23.35 23.48
C TYR A 347 0.46 21.84 23.62
N ASN A 348 1.60 21.35 23.16
CA ASN A 348 2.01 19.94 23.16
C ASN A 348 3.53 19.86 22.97
N GLU A 349 4.11 18.67 23.10
CA GLU A 349 5.57 18.43 23.02
C GLU A 349 6.17 18.81 21.65
N TYR A 350 5.34 18.83 20.61
CA TYR A 350 5.73 19.12 19.23
C TYR A 350 5.24 20.50 18.75
N TYR A 351 4.78 21.39 19.65
CA TYR A 351 4.08 22.63 19.29
C TYR A 351 4.79 23.50 18.24
N GLU A 352 6.13 23.60 18.33
CA GLU A 352 6.96 24.38 17.40
C GLU A 352 6.96 23.86 15.96
N TYR A 353 6.67 22.57 15.72
CA TYR A 353 6.53 22.00 14.36
C TYR A 353 5.36 22.62 13.58
N PHE A 354 4.39 23.21 14.29
CA PHE A 354 3.16 23.75 13.71
C PHE A 354 3.20 25.27 13.47
N GLY A 355 4.29 25.95 13.82
CA GLY A 355 4.48 27.38 13.55
C GLY A 355 4.67 27.70 12.06
N PRO A 356 4.51 28.98 11.65
CA PRO A 356 4.14 30.12 12.48
C PRO A 356 2.63 30.23 12.76
N GLU A 357 1.77 29.44 12.09
CA GLU A 357 0.31 29.61 12.17
C GLU A 357 -0.30 29.03 13.45
N TYR A 358 0.23 27.90 13.94
CA TYR A 358 -0.32 27.14 15.07
C TYR A 358 -1.82 26.80 14.93
N SER A 359 -2.31 26.72 13.70
CA SER A 359 -3.66 26.26 13.34
C SER A 359 -3.66 24.74 13.10
N LEU A 360 -4.80 24.10 13.37
CA LEU A 360 -5.11 22.72 13.02
C LEU A 360 -5.37 22.57 11.52
N TYR A 361 -5.88 23.59 10.84
CA TYR A 361 -6.29 23.47 9.45
C TYR A 361 -5.08 23.56 8.50
N VAL A 362 -5.01 22.60 7.58
CA VAL A 362 -4.12 22.65 6.41
C VAL A 362 -4.89 23.35 5.30
N ALA A 363 -4.38 24.48 4.83
CA ALA A 363 -5.01 25.26 3.75
C ALA A 363 -4.59 24.76 2.36
N ALA A 364 -5.49 24.88 1.39
CA ALA A 364 -5.15 24.73 -0.03
C ALA A 364 -4.17 25.84 -0.45
N SER A 365 -3.27 25.49 -1.36
CA SER A 365 -2.29 26.40 -1.97
C SER A 365 -2.87 27.07 -3.23
N ASN A 366 -2.11 27.98 -3.84
CA ASN A 366 -2.43 28.59 -5.13
C ASN A 366 -2.00 27.75 -6.35
N MET A 367 -1.84 26.43 -6.18
CA MET A 367 -1.53 25.49 -7.24
C MET A 367 -2.65 25.47 -8.32
N GLU A 368 -2.25 25.34 -9.58
CA GLU A 368 -3.19 25.18 -10.70
C GLU A 368 -3.83 23.78 -10.64
N ASN A 369 -5.16 23.72 -10.56
CA ASN A 369 -5.92 22.48 -10.70
C ASN A 369 -6.02 22.09 -12.19
N ARG A 370 -5.43 20.95 -12.55
CA ARG A 370 -5.40 20.43 -13.93
C ARG A 370 -6.61 19.57 -14.28
N ASN A 371 -7.47 19.28 -13.32
CA ASN A 371 -8.66 18.44 -13.49
C ASN A 371 -9.82 19.30 -13.99
N THR A 372 -10.00 19.43 -15.31
CA THR A 372 -11.13 20.21 -15.82
C THR A 372 -12.46 19.52 -15.50
N ASN A 373 -13.52 20.30 -15.26
CA ASN A 373 -14.88 19.80 -15.03
C ASN A 373 -15.33 18.79 -16.11
N LYS A 374 -14.85 18.93 -17.35
CA LYS A 374 -15.14 18.00 -18.45
C LYS A 374 -14.50 16.63 -18.22
N GLN A 375 -13.21 16.59 -17.87
CA GLN A 375 -12.50 15.34 -17.55
C GLN A 375 -13.15 14.64 -16.34
N LEU A 376 -13.42 15.39 -15.27
CA LEU A 376 -14.06 14.86 -14.07
C LEU A 376 -15.47 14.29 -14.35
N GLU A 377 -16.26 14.95 -15.19
CA GLU A 377 -17.57 14.44 -15.61
C GLU A 377 -17.44 13.17 -16.47
N GLU A 378 -16.47 13.12 -17.39
CA GLU A 378 -16.17 11.94 -18.23
C GLU A 378 -15.74 10.73 -17.38
N ILE A 379 -14.84 10.92 -16.42
CA ILE A 379 -14.41 9.88 -15.45
C ILE A 379 -15.60 9.41 -14.63
N LYS A 380 -16.35 10.34 -14.01
CA LYS A 380 -17.53 10.02 -13.20
C LYS A 380 -18.58 9.24 -13.98
N CYS A 381 -18.86 9.62 -15.22
CA CYS A 381 -19.82 8.90 -16.07
C CYS A 381 -19.36 7.47 -16.37
N ASN A 382 -18.07 7.26 -16.64
CA ASN A 382 -17.51 5.92 -16.88
C ASN A 382 -17.64 5.02 -15.63
N ILE A 383 -17.30 5.54 -14.45
CA ILE A 383 -17.40 4.79 -13.18
C ILE A 383 -18.86 4.49 -12.82
N LEU A 384 -19.79 5.43 -13.03
CA LEU A 384 -21.22 5.19 -12.83
C LEU A 384 -21.80 4.17 -13.85
N ASP A 385 -21.31 4.17 -15.09
CA ASP A 385 -21.66 3.15 -16.10
C ASP A 385 -21.12 1.76 -15.70
N ASN A 386 -19.90 1.66 -15.18
CA ASN A 386 -19.36 0.40 -14.63
C ASN A 386 -20.17 -0.10 -13.43
N LEU A 387 -20.52 0.77 -12.48
CA LEU A 387 -21.42 0.44 -11.37
C LEU A 387 -22.81 -0.03 -11.83
N SER A 388 -23.32 0.47 -12.96
CA SER A 388 -24.62 0.05 -13.51
C SER A 388 -24.63 -1.39 -14.05
N LYS A 389 -23.46 -1.98 -14.33
CA LYS A 389 -23.30 -3.35 -14.85
C LYS A 389 -23.30 -4.40 -13.74
N LEU A 390 -23.22 -3.98 -12.48
CA LEU A 390 -23.34 -4.86 -11.33
C LEU A 390 -24.76 -5.42 -11.22
N GLN A 391 -24.88 -6.74 -11.06
CA GLN A 391 -26.12 -7.33 -10.55
C GLN A 391 -26.35 -6.80 -9.13
N HIS A 392 -27.58 -6.37 -8.81
CA HIS A 392 -27.87 -5.66 -7.56
C HIS A 392 -27.61 -6.57 -6.35
N ALA A 393 -26.54 -6.27 -5.58
CA ALA A 393 -26.09 -7.01 -4.39
C ALA A 393 -26.20 -8.56 -4.52
N PRO A 394 -25.28 -9.23 -5.24
CA PRO A 394 -25.40 -10.65 -5.53
C PRO A 394 -25.41 -11.50 -4.24
N SER A 395 -26.27 -12.52 -4.21
CA SER A 395 -26.30 -13.50 -3.13
C SER A 395 -25.06 -14.38 -3.19
N VAL A 396 -24.25 -14.36 -2.13
CA VAL A 396 -23.07 -15.23 -1.97
C VAL A 396 -23.54 -16.60 -1.45
N GLN A 397 -22.97 -17.69 -1.97
CA GLN A 397 -23.19 -19.01 -1.37
C GLN A 397 -22.51 -19.07 0.00
N PHE A 398 -23.12 -19.76 0.97
CA PHE A 398 -22.54 -19.92 2.30
C PHE A 398 -21.23 -20.71 2.23
N GLU A 399 -20.09 -20.01 2.34
CA GLU A 399 -18.82 -20.63 2.72
C GLU A 399 -18.89 -21.11 4.18
N GLU A 400 -18.25 -22.24 4.46
CA GLU A 400 -18.21 -22.80 5.81
C GLU A 400 -17.46 -21.84 6.75
N ARG A 401 -18.15 -21.37 7.79
CA ARG A 401 -17.71 -20.25 8.63
C ARG A 401 -16.43 -20.60 9.39
N ILE A 402 -15.32 -19.98 9.00
CA ILE A 402 -14.06 -20.05 9.75
C ILE A 402 -14.34 -19.60 11.20
N PRO A 403 -13.83 -20.30 12.24
CA PRO A 403 -14.11 -19.96 13.64
C PRO A 403 -13.83 -18.49 13.97
N GLU A 404 -14.70 -17.89 14.79
CA GLU A 404 -14.55 -16.52 15.28
C GLU A 404 -13.23 -16.38 16.05
N THR A 405 -12.51 -15.29 15.78
CA THR A 405 -11.26 -14.97 16.49
C THR A 405 -11.60 -14.56 17.90
N LYS A 406 -11.34 -15.43 18.88
CA LYS A 406 -11.50 -15.06 20.29
C LYS A 406 -10.76 -13.76 20.58
N LEU A 407 -11.39 -12.87 21.34
CA LEU A 407 -10.65 -11.76 21.93
C LEU A 407 -9.56 -12.35 22.83
N PRO A 408 -8.38 -11.71 22.92
CA PRO A 408 -7.51 -11.92 24.05
C PRO A 408 -8.30 -11.60 25.31
N GLU A 409 -8.34 -12.54 26.26
CA GLU A 409 -8.77 -12.23 27.62
C GLU A 409 -7.84 -11.15 28.20
N PRO A 410 -8.32 -10.30 29.13
CA PRO A 410 -7.43 -9.40 29.85
C PRO A 410 -6.36 -10.22 30.57
N ASP A 411 -5.12 -9.74 30.48
CA ASP A 411 -3.93 -10.36 31.07
C ASP A 411 -3.98 -10.12 32.58
N GLU A 412 -4.45 -11.10 33.37
CA GLU A 412 -4.57 -10.99 34.84
C GLU A 412 -3.20 -10.68 35.49
N ASP A 413 -2.11 -11.11 34.83
CA ASP A 413 -0.70 -10.83 35.15
C ASP A 413 -0.31 -9.33 35.14
N GLN A 414 -1.20 -8.43 34.67
CA GLN A 414 -1.00 -6.97 34.79
C GLN A 414 -1.69 -6.33 36.00
N GLU A 415 -2.48 -7.09 36.78
CA GLU A 415 -3.11 -6.59 38.02
C GLU A 415 -2.30 -6.91 39.29
N ASP A 416 -1.44 -7.93 39.29
CA ASP A 416 -0.54 -8.25 40.43
C ASP A 416 0.91 -8.59 39.99
N PRO A 417 1.91 -7.72 40.24
CA PRO A 417 3.30 -7.94 39.81
C PRO A 417 4.10 -8.95 40.64
N ASP A 418 3.53 -9.56 41.69
CA ASP A 418 4.25 -10.49 42.58
C ASP A 418 4.02 -12.00 42.28
N GLU A 419 3.05 -12.40 41.45
CA GLU A 419 2.85 -13.82 41.06
C GLU A 419 3.55 -14.20 39.73
N ARG A 420 4.89 -14.19 39.72
CA ARG A 420 5.65 -14.76 38.59
C ARG A 420 5.66 -16.28 38.63
N HIS A 421 5.02 -16.91 37.64
CA HIS A 421 5.14 -18.35 37.38
C HIS A 421 6.54 -18.70 36.81
N ASP A 422 7.10 -19.82 37.25
CA ASP A 422 8.47 -20.25 36.91
C ASP A 422 8.50 -20.95 35.53
N PRO A 423 9.43 -20.65 34.59
CA PRO A 423 9.31 -21.10 33.19
C PRO A 423 9.68 -22.57 32.92
N ASP A 424 10.19 -23.32 33.92
CA ASP A 424 10.79 -24.65 33.74
C ASP A 424 9.82 -25.83 34.05
N SER A 425 8.56 -25.75 33.60
CA SER A 425 7.56 -26.81 33.83
C SER A 425 7.03 -27.54 32.58
N ASP A 426 7.60 -27.31 31.38
CA ASP A 426 7.28 -28.08 30.17
C ASP A 426 8.36 -29.12 29.83
N MET A 427 8.36 -30.23 30.60
CA MET A 427 9.18 -31.42 30.32
C MET A 427 8.35 -32.72 30.39
N VAL A 428 8.07 -33.24 29.19
CA VAL A 428 7.84 -34.66 28.82
C VAL A 428 6.54 -35.38 29.26
N LEU A 429 5.63 -35.70 28.32
CA LEU A 429 5.52 -37.01 27.63
C LEU A 429 4.24 -37.16 26.78
N ASP A 430 4.38 -37.82 25.62
CA ASP A 430 3.29 -38.32 24.77
C ASP A 430 3.15 -39.85 24.97
N ASP A 431 1.94 -40.37 25.18
CA ASP A 431 1.56 -41.71 24.71
C ASP A 431 0.03 -42.00 24.67
N ASN A 432 -0.52 -42.11 23.47
CA ASN A 432 -1.57 -43.03 22.98
C ASN A 432 -2.81 -43.49 23.81
N LYS A 433 -4.00 -43.17 23.24
CA LYS A 433 -5.18 -44.06 22.97
C LYS A 433 -6.23 -44.35 24.10
N PRO A 434 -7.46 -44.86 23.79
CA PRO A 434 -8.59 -44.00 23.33
C PRO A 434 -9.99 -44.35 23.95
N THR A 435 -11.05 -43.69 23.43
CA THR A 435 -12.51 -44.02 23.53
C THR A 435 -13.26 -43.71 24.83
N GLY A 436 -14.56 -43.38 24.71
CA GLY A 436 -15.54 -43.52 25.82
C GLY A 436 -16.54 -42.37 25.98
N HIS A 437 -17.74 -42.52 25.41
CA HIS A 437 -18.87 -41.57 25.52
C HIS A 437 -19.34 -41.26 26.96
N SER A 438 -19.78 -40.00 27.15
CA SER A 438 -21.01 -39.58 27.85
C SER A 438 -21.24 -39.97 29.34
N ALA A 439 -21.30 -38.96 30.23
CA ALA A 439 -22.57 -38.62 30.94
C ALA A 439 -22.50 -37.32 31.79
N ARG A 440 -23.48 -36.45 31.55
CA ARG A 440 -24.21 -35.57 32.49
C ARG A 440 -23.87 -35.58 34.01
N SER A 441 -23.53 -34.38 34.51
CA SER A 441 -24.41 -33.52 35.37
C SER A 441 -24.43 -33.66 36.92
N LEU A 442 -24.38 -32.48 37.56
CA LEU A 442 -24.96 -32.04 38.87
C LEU A 442 -24.21 -32.30 40.20
N ILE A 443 -23.84 -31.17 40.83
CA ILE A 443 -24.06 -30.79 42.26
C ILE A 443 -23.37 -31.63 43.36
N HIS A 444 -22.47 -31.01 44.15
CA HIS A 444 -22.84 -30.40 45.45
C HIS A 444 -21.72 -29.53 46.05
N ASN A 445 -22.06 -28.34 46.57
CA ASN A 445 -21.19 -27.58 47.49
C ASN A 445 -21.24 -28.19 48.89
N ILE A 446 -20.13 -28.28 49.60
CA ILE A 446 -20.03 -28.14 51.08
C ILE A 446 -18.55 -27.87 51.40
N GLY A 447 -18.28 -26.81 52.16
CA GLY A 447 -16.95 -26.57 52.74
C GLY A 447 -17.02 -26.58 54.26
N VAL A 448 -15.93 -26.99 54.92
CA VAL A 448 -15.69 -26.77 56.36
C VAL A 448 -14.20 -26.44 56.57
N LYS A 449 -13.95 -25.57 57.56
CA LYS A 449 -12.65 -24.98 57.96
C LYS A 449 -11.84 -25.89 58.90
N LYS A 450 -10.66 -25.36 59.30
CA LYS A 450 -9.82 -25.68 60.50
C LYS A 450 -8.83 -26.86 60.34
N GLU A 451 -7.66 -26.86 60.97
CA GLU A 451 -6.94 -25.83 61.76
C GLU A 451 -5.42 -26.12 61.82
N ILE A 452 -4.61 -25.06 61.84
CA ILE A 452 -3.39 -24.83 62.65
C ILE A 452 -2.62 -26.06 63.19
N THR A 453 -1.33 -26.16 62.86
CA THR A 453 -0.30 -26.40 63.90
C THR A 453 1.06 -25.82 63.50
N GLU A 454 1.70 -25.13 64.44
CA GLU A 454 3.01 -24.49 64.30
C GLU A 454 4.15 -25.51 64.54
N THR A 455 5.36 -25.24 64.05
CA THR A 455 6.57 -25.33 64.88
C THR A 455 7.74 -24.56 64.29
N GLU A 456 8.53 -23.96 65.18
CA GLU A 456 9.66 -23.07 64.88
C GLU A 456 10.94 -23.86 64.52
N THR A 457 11.91 -23.24 63.82
CA THR A 457 13.20 -22.86 64.44
C THR A 457 14.11 -22.02 63.53
N LYS A 458 14.93 -21.20 64.19
CA LYS A 458 15.70 -20.04 63.70
C LYS A 458 17.09 -20.37 63.10
N ASP A 459 17.72 -19.29 62.62
CA ASP A 459 19.17 -18.98 62.64
C ASP A 459 20.08 -19.61 61.56
N GLN A 460 21.22 -19.01 61.14
CA GLN A 460 21.63 -17.61 60.91
C GLN A 460 23.07 -17.61 60.33
N HIS A 461 23.49 -16.58 59.56
CA HIS A 461 24.89 -16.31 59.11
C HIS A 461 25.57 -17.39 58.20
N GLY A 462 26.59 -17.12 57.36
CA GLY A 462 27.22 -15.86 56.90
C GLY A 462 28.65 -16.06 56.33
N LYS A 463 29.09 -15.21 55.38
CA LYS A 463 30.47 -14.95 54.87
C LYS A 463 31.23 -15.96 53.94
N ARG A 464 31.29 -15.61 52.65
CA ARG A 464 32.47 -15.10 51.87
C ARG A 464 33.91 -15.59 52.20
N LEU A 465 34.64 -16.16 51.22
CA LEU A 465 36.01 -15.79 50.74
C LEU A 465 36.72 -16.88 49.86
N THR A 466 36.97 -16.54 48.59
CA THR A 466 38.22 -16.66 47.77
C THR A 466 39.29 -17.76 48.00
N THR A 467 39.82 -18.35 46.90
CA THR A 467 41.22 -18.14 46.40
C THR A 467 41.51 -18.84 45.06
N GLU A 468 42.59 -18.43 44.37
CA GLU A 468 43.04 -18.86 43.02
C GLU A 468 44.13 -19.97 43.06
N HIS A 469 44.43 -20.65 41.93
CA HIS A 469 45.67 -20.44 41.13
C HIS A 469 46.05 -21.55 40.08
N LYS A 470 46.55 -21.07 38.92
CA LYS A 470 47.71 -21.55 38.09
C LYS A 470 47.72 -22.86 37.26
N GLY A 471 48.08 -22.72 35.97
CA GLY A 471 48.87 -23.68 35.14
C GLY A 471 50.39 -23.37 35.19
N PRO A 472 51.26 -23.70 34.18
CA PRO A 472 51.01 -24.05 32.76
C PRO A 472 51.85 -25.24 32.18
N GLU A 473 51.97 -25.30 30.83
CA GLU A 473 52.56 -26.26 29.84
C GLU A 473 54.11 -26.55 29.94
N PRO A 474 54.88 -27.14 28.95
CA PRO A 474 54.57 -27.69 27.58
C PRO A 474 55.36 -28.98 27.10
N MET A 475 55.16 -29.41 25.83
CA MET A 475 56.17 -29.79 24.79
C MET A 475 55.97 -31.08 23.94
N ALA A 476 56.28 -30.93 22.64
CA ALA A 476 57.00 -31.83 21.70
C ALA A 476 56.25 -32.77 20.70
N GLU A 477 56.76 -32.67 19.47
CA GLU A 477 56.46 -33.24 18.14
C GLU A 477 56.76 -34.75 17.95
N ASP A 478 56.19 -35.39 16.92
CA ASP A 478 56.93 -36.22 15.94
C ASP A 478 56.18 -36.36 14.58
N LEU A 479 56.88 -36.80 13.53
CA LEU A 479 56.53 -36.80 12.11
C LEU A 479 56.08 -38.17 11.56
N GLY A 480 55.37 -38.18 10.43
CA GLY A 480 55.13 -39.42 9.63
C GLY A 480 54.28 -39.21 8.38
N SER A 481 54.79 -39.57 7.19
CA SER A 481 54.16 -39.31 5.89
C SER A 481 53.92 -40.59 5.06
N SER A 482 52.82 -40.64 4.29
CA SER A 482 52.81 -41.18 2.90
C SER A 482 51.44 -41.10 2.19
N GLU A 483 51.51 -40.56 0.97
CA GLU A 483 50.89 -41.01 -0.29
C GLU A 483 49.40 -41.38 -0.52
N GLN A 484 48.93 -40.82 -1.64
CA GLN A 484 48.07 -41.37 -2.71
C GLN A 484 46.54 -41.22 -2.65
N ALA A 485 46.00 -40.91 -3.84
CA ALA A 485 44.61 -40.64 -4.17
C ALA A 485 44.03 -41.79 -5.03
N PRO A 486 42.73 -41.73 -5.38
CA PRO A 486 42.32 -42.16 -6.72
C PRO A 486 41.49 -41.11 -7.48
N THR A 487 41.54 -41.25 -8.81
CA THR A 487 40.97 -40.36 -9.82
C THR A 487 39.52 -40.70 -10.18
N ALA A 488 38.80 -39.71 -10.73
CA ALA A 488 37.54 -39.93 -11.42
C ALA A 488 37.76 -40.53 -12.82
N ASP A 489 36.76 -41.27 -13.31
CA ASP A 489 36.77 -41.86 -14.65
C ASP A 489 35.56 -41.38 -15.45
N ALA A 490 35.75 -41.16 -16.75
CA ALA A 490 34.74 -40.68 -17.67
C ALA A 490 34.63 -41.62 -18.87
N ASN A 491 33.42 -41.82 -19.40
CA ASN A 491 33.25 -42.50 -20.69
C ASN A 491 32.18 -41.83 -21.53
N ALA A 492 32.59 -41.43 -22.73
CA ALA A 492 31.74 -40.97 -23.81
C ALA A 492 31.92 -41.91 -25.00
N VAL A 493 30.87 -42.13 -25.79
CA VAL A 493 30.93 -42.88 -27.05
C VAL A 493 30.20 -42.05 -28.12
N ALA A 494 30.87 -41.81 -29.24
CA ALA A 494 30.32 -41.17 -30.43
C ALA A 494 30.65 -42.01 -31.68
N VAL A 495 29.80 -41.98 -32.71
CA VAL A 495 29.98 -42.71 -33.97
C VAL A 495 29.45 -41.89 -35.15
N ASN A 496 30.06 -42.02 -36.34
CA ASN A 496 29.78 -41.29 -37.59
C ASN A 496 29.39 -42.30 -38.72
N ALA A 497 29.04 -41.96 -39.98
CA ALA A 497 29.23 -40.71 -40.74
C ALA A 497 28.05 -40.28 -41.67
N PRO A 498 28.10 -40.27 -43.03
CA PRO A 498 27.97 -38.95 -43.70
C PRO A 498 26.96 -38.83 -44.87
N ASP A 499 26.86 -37.59 -45.37
CA ASP A 499 26.51 -37.12 -46.73
C ASP A 499 25.12 -37.36 -47.37
N ASN A 500 24.39 -36.26 -47.57
CA ASN A 500 24.14 -35.73 -48.93
C ASN A 500 23.58 -34.29 -48.94
N ALA A 501 23.94 -33.49 -49.95
CA ALA A 501 23.53 -32.09 -50.11
C ALA A 501 22.46 -31.89 -51.19
N ARG A 502 21.53 -30.92 -51.00
CA ARG A 502 20.72 -30.26 -52.04
C ARG A 502 20.14 -28.93 -51.51
N ASN A 503 20.01 -27.94 -52.40
CA ASN A 503 19.67 -26.53 -52.10
C ASN A 503 18.17 -26.20 -52.27
N GLU A 504 17.81 -24.94 -51.91
CA GLU A 504 16.58 -24.19 -52.20
C GLU A 504 15.37 -24.43 -51.24
N PRO A 505 14.45 -23.46 -51.05
CA PRO A 505 14.75 -22.23 -50.28
C PRO A 505 13.64 -21.83 -49.27
N GLY A 506 14.00 -20.97 -48.30
CA GLY A 506 13.02 -20.22 -47.50
C GLY A 506 12.91 -20.67 -46.03
N SER A 507 13.79 -20.15 -45.18
CA SER A 507 13.61 -20.18 -43.73
C SER A 507 13.23 -18.79 -43.21
N SER A 508 12.04 -18.67 -42.61
CA SER A 508 11.80 -17.66 -41.59
C SER A 508 12.84 -17.80 -40.46
N PRO A 509 13.23 -16.71 -39.77
CA PRO A 509 14.19 -16.81 -38.69
C PRO A 509 13.64 -17.74 -37.60
N LYS A 510 14.43 -18.74 -37.20
CA LYS A 510 14.12 -19.56 -36.03
C LYS A 510 14.09 -18.63 -34.80
N PRO A 511 13.05 -18.70 -33.94
CA PRO A 511 13.05 -17.95 -32.70
C PRO A 511 14.26 -18.36 -31.85
N LEU A 512 14.88 -17.37 -31.19
CA LEU A 512 15.94 -17.62 -30.20
C LEU A 512 15.40 -18.54 -29.10
N PRO A 513 16.20 -19.46 -28.54
CA PRO A 513 15.77 -20.31 -27.44
C PRO A 513 15.50 -19.43 -26.21
N ILE A 514 14.22 -19.25 -25.89
CA ILE A 514 13.79 -18.64 -24.63
C ILE A 514 14.04 -19.66 -23.53
N ILE A 515 15.00 -19.39 -22.66
CA ILE A 515 15.24 -20.20 -21.46
C ILE A 515 14.36 -19.63 -20.35
N HIS A 516 13.31 -20.36 -19.99
CA HIS A 516 12.42 -20.01 -18.90
C HIS A 516 13.06 -20.39 -17.56
N CYS A 517 13.56 -19.39 -16.83
CA CYS A 517 14.32 -19.58 -15.60
C CYS A 517 13.47 -19.71 -14.32
N ASP A 518 12.13 -19.69 -14.41
CA ASP A 518 11.23 -19.75 -13.24
C ASP A 518 9.95 -20.54 -13.56
N HIS A 519 10.06 -21.86 -13.57
CA HIS A 519 8.90 -22.78 -13.64
C HIS A 519 8.40 -23.08 -12.22
N LYS A 520 7.32 -22.42 -11.81
CA LYS A 520 6.58 -22.75 -10.59
C LYS A 520 5.39 -23.65 -10.91
N PRO A 521 5.06 -24.66 -10.06
CA PRO A 521 3.89 -25.52 -10.28
C PRO A 521 2.57 -24.74 -10.39
N SER A 522 2.47 -23.56 -9.77
CA SER A 522 1.33 -22.65 -9.83
C SER A 522 1.02 -22.08 -11.23
N ASN A 523 1.98 -22.16 -12.16
CA ASN A 523 1.87 -21.53 -13.48
C ASN A 523 1.59 -22.55 -14.60
N ILE A 524 1.38 -23.82 -14.23
CA ILE A 524 1.02 -24.93 -15.12
C ILE A 524 -0.44 -25.25 -14.87
N PHE A 525 -1.30 -24.87 -15.80
CA PHE A 525 -2.74 -25.14 -15.77
C PHE A 525 -3.02 -26.42 -16.56
N LEU A 526 -3.86 -27.30 -16.01
CA LEU A 526 -4.38 -28.45 -16.75
C LEU A 526 -5.76 -28.09 -17.30
N ASP A 527 -6.00 -28.40 -18.57
CA ASP A 527 -7.36 -28.33 -19.12
C ASP A 527 -8.20 -29.56 -18.75
N SER A 528 -9.44 -29.61 -19.23
CA SER A 528 -10.37 -30.71 -19.01
C SER A 528 -9.92 -32.06 -19.57
N GLU A 529 -8.90 -32.09 -20.44
CA GLU A 529 -8.29 -33.31 -20.99
C GLU A 529 -6.96 -33.65 -20.32
N MET A 530 -6.61 -32.97 -19.21
CA MET A 530 -5.34 -33.08 -18.48
C MET A 530 -4.11 -32.68 -19.32
N VAL A 531 -4.30 -31.88 -20.37
CA VAL A 531 -3.19 -31.30 -21.14
C VAL A 531 -2.67 -30.07 -20.41
N ALA A 532 -1.34 -29.98 -20.29
CA ALA A 532 -0.68 -28.91 -19.57
C ALA A 532 -0.44 -27.67 -20.44
N HIS A 533 -0.96 -26.53 -19.99
CA HIS A 533 -0.81 -25.21 -20.56
C HIS A 533 -0.04 -24.30 -19.59
N VAL A 534 0.83 -23.44 -20.10
CA VAL A 534 1.62 -22.50 -19.28
C VAL A 534 0.99 -21.11 -19.35
N GLY A 535 0.70 -20.51 -18.20
CA GLY A 535 0.23 -19.12 -18.11
C GLY A 535 1.37 -18.12 -18.35
N ASP A 536 1.06 -16.98 -18.98
CA ASP A 536 2.04 -16.00 -19.44
C ASP A 536 2.76 -15.25 -18.28
N PHE A 537 3.93 -14.68 -18.58
CA PHE A 537 5.00 -14.39 -17.63
C PHE A 537 4.96 -12.98 -17.03
N GLY A 538 5.36 -12.87 -15.77
CA GLY A 538 5.94 -11.63 -15.26
C GLY A 538 7.25 -11.31 -15.99
N LEU A 539 7.35 -10.10 -16.56
CA LEU A 539 8.56 -9.46 -17.13
C LEU A 539 9.55 -10.37 -17.88
N ALA A 540 9.21 -10.74 -19.12
CA ALA A 540 10.20 -11.30 -20.04
C ALA A 540 11.27 -10.26 -20.42
N ARG A 541 12.56 -10.60 -20.24
CA ARG A 541 13.71 -9.78 -20.70
C ARG A 541 14.50 -10.53 -21.77
N VAL A 542 14.61 -9.95 -22.96
CA VAL A 542 15.49 -10.48 -24.02
C VAL A 542 16.95 -10.16 -23.66
N LEU A 543 17.78 -11.21 -23.56
CA LEU A 543 19.23 -11.06 -23.49
C LEU A 543 19.80 -11.03 -24.92
N HIS A 544 20.42 -9.90 -25.29
CA HIS A 544 21.38 -9.90 -26.39
C HIS A 544 22.67 -10.58 -25.92
N GLN A 545 23.17 -11.53 -26.71
CA GLN A 545 24.56 -11.97 -26.63
C GLN A 545 25.46 -10.95 -27.34
N ASP A 546 26.75 -10.99 -26.98
CA ASP A 546 27.83 -10.07 -27.35
C ASP A 546 27.75 -8.69 -26.64
N HIS A 547 28.77 -8.24 -25.89
CA HIS A 547 30.18 -8.61 -25.89
C HIS A 547 30.71 -9.03 -24.52
N SER A 548 31.40 -10.18 -24.49
CA SER A 548 32.54 -10.40 -23.62
C SER A 548 33.74 -9.62 -24.16
N ASP A 549 34.02 -8.44 -23.60
CA ASP A 549 35.34 -7.78 -23.62
C ASP A 549 35.28 -6.45 -22.84
N MET A 550 35.73 -6.46 -21.58
CA MET A 550 36.20 -5.31 -20.76
C MET A 550 36.40 -5.77 -19.31
N LEU A 551 37.30 -6.74 -19.10
CA LEU A 551 37.69 -7.20 -17.77
C LEU A 551 39.22 -7.30 -17.67
N GLU A 552 39.89 -6.20 -18.01
CA GLU A 552 41.31 -6.01 -17.74
C GLU A 552 41.63 -4.51 -17.59
N LYS A 553 42.40 -4.16 -16.54
CA LYS A 553 42.77 -2.80 -16.08
C LYS A 553 41.59 -2.06 -15.39
N SER A 554 41.72 -1.47 -14.20
CA SER A 554 42.93 -1.14 -13.43
C SER A 554 42.74 -1.29 -11.91
N SER A 555 43.73 -1.91 -11.26
CA SER A 555 43.97 -1.79 -9.82
C SER A 555 44.45 -0.38 -9.43
N GLY A 556 43.99 0.18 -8.30
CA GLY A 556 44.55 1.40 -7.72
C GLY A 556 43.83 1.92 -6.49
N TRP A 557 44.51 1.98 -5.35
CA TRP A 557 44.02 2.62 -4.11
C TRP A 557 44.14 4.17 -4.16
N ALA A 558 43.15 4.91 -3.64
CA ALA A 558 43.36 6.24 -3.04
C ALA A 558 42.16 6.72 -2.16
N THR A 559 42.40 6.74 -0.86
CA THR A 559 41.88 7.60 0.25
C THR A 559 40.74 8.63 0.07
N MET A 560 39.92 8.71 1.13
CA MET A 560 38.93 9.75 1.47
C MET A 560 39.45 11.20 1.46
N ARG A 561 38.65 12.15 0.94
CA ARG A 561 37.95 13.25 1.69
C ARG A 561 37.62 14.45 0.78
N GLY A 562 36.33 14.81 0.73
CA GLY A 562 35.87 16.20 0.73
C GLY A 562 35.67 16.91 -0.61
N MET A 563 34.44 16.89 -1.13
CA MET A 563 33.73 18.12 -1.48
C MET A 563 32.22 17.87 -1.59
N ASP A 564 31.45 18.57 -0.77
CA ASP A 564 29.99 18.64 -0.87
C ASP A 564 29.54 19.55 -2.04
N MET A 565 28.27 19.38 -2.41
CA MET A 565 27.42 20.40 -3.03
C MET A 565 27.66 20.77 -4.50
N LEU A 566 26.98 20.05 -5.41
CA LEU A 566 26.33 20.67 -6.57
C LEU A 566 25.10 19.85 -7.04
N LEU A 567 23.96 20.51 -7.16
CA LEU A 567 22.69 19.92 -7.59
C LEU A 567 22.58 19.75 -9.12
N GLN A 568 21.68 18.85 -9.53
CA GLN A 568 20.93 18.88 -10.80
C GLN A 568 21.71 19.13 -12.10
N THR A 569 22.00 18.07 -12.86
CA THR A 569 21.85 18.04 -14.35
C THR A 569 22.20 16.67 -14.93
N ASN A 570 21.22 15.90 -15.44
CA ASN A 570 21.50 14.94 -16.53
C ASN A 570 20.27 14.53 -17.39
N THR A 571 19.36 15.47 -17.67
CA THR A 571 18.22 15.26 -18.59
C THR A 571 18.50 15.67 -20.05
N TYR A 572 19.76 15.90 -20.42
CA TYR A 572 20.13 16.57 -21.69
C TYR A 572 20.75 15.66 -22.77
N TYR A 573 21.36 14.51 -22.41
CA TYR A 573 22.25 13.79 -23.35
C TYR A 573 21.61 12.68 -24.19
N GLN A 574 20.42 12.16 -23.84
CA GLN A 574 19.69 11.18 -24.66
C GLN A 574 18.62 11.81 -25.57
N ARG A 575 18.05 12.97 -25.19
CA ARG A 575 17.02 13.67 -25.98
C ARG A 575 17.55 14.16 -27.33
N THR A 576 18.80 14.61 -27.36
CA THR A 576 19.47 15.19 -28.55
C THR A 576 19.89 14.19 -29.64
N MET A 577 19.75 12.88 -29.42
CA MET A 577 20.08 11.84 -30.41
C MET A 577 18.86 11.23 -31.13
N MET A 578 17.67 11.24 -30.53
CA MET A 578 16.44 10.74 -31.16
C MET A 578 15.76 11.82 -32.03
N GLU A 579 15.65 13.05 -31.53
CA GLU A 579 15.04 14.19 -32.25
C GLU A 579 15.74 14.48 -33.59
N LYS A 580 17.06 14.18 -33.70
CA LYS A 580 17.83 14.30 -34.94
C LYS A 580 17.55 13.19 -35.97
N LYS A 581 17.05 12.02 -35.57
CA LYS A 581 16.62 10.97 -36.50
C LYS A 581 15.19 11.20 -37.00
N GLU A 582 14.30 11.66 -36.14
CA GLU A 582 12.89 11.90 -36.49
C GLU A 582 12.73 13.08 -37.47
N THR A 583 13.51 14.15 -37.28
CA THR A 583 13.42 15.36 -38.11
C THR A 583 13.90 15.13 -39.57
N GLN A 584 14.75 14.13 -39.82
CA GLN A 584 15.35 13.91 -41.14
C GLN A 584 14.60 12.87 -41.99
N MET A 585 13.98 11.83 -41.41
CA MET A 585 13.18 10.87 -42.20
C MET A 585 11.76 11.37 -42.53
N SER A 586 11.15 12.22 -41.69
CA SER A 586 9.76 12.66 -41.90
C SER A 586 9.59 13.54 -43.15
N LYS A 587 10.54 14.45 -43.42
CA LYS A 587 10.47 15.39 -44.54
C LYS A 587 10.64 14.74 -45.93
N GLU A 588 11.30 13.59 -46.01
CA GLU A 588 11.44 12.85 -47.27
C GLU A 588 10.18 12.07 -47.64
N GLN A 589 9.42 11.55 -46.66
CA GLN A 589 8.19 10.78 -46.92
C GLN A 589 6.99 11.66 -47.30
N GLU A 590 6.87 12.85 -46.72
CA GLU A 590 5.75 13.77 -46.98
C GLU A 590 5.75 14.29 -48.44
N THR A 591 6.94 14.42 -49.05
CA THR A 591 7.14 14.83 -50.44
C THR A 591 6.67 13.79 -51.48
N GLN A 592 6.45 12.52 -51.07
CA GLN A 592 6.21 11.40 -51.98
C GLN A 592 4.79 10.83 -51.94
N LYS A 593 4.02 11.00 -50.84
CA LYS A 593 2.68 10.39 -50.72
C LYS A 593 1.52 11.26 -51.25
N ASN A 594 1.60 12.59 -51.14
CA ASN A 594 0.58 13.50 -51.70
C ASN A 594 0.53 13.53 -53.24
N LYS A 595 1.45 12.84 -53.94
CA LYS A 595 1.35 12.55 -55.38
C LYS A 595 0.45 11.34 -55.73
N ARG A 596 -0.09 10.61 -54.73
CA ARG A 596 -0.98 9.45 -54.94
C ARG A 596 -2.46 9.68 -54.61
N HIS A 597 -2.86 10.87 -54.15
CA HIS A 597 -4.28 11.28 -54.15
C HIS A 597 -4.68 11.86 -55.51
N LYS A 598 -4.84 10.96 -56.49
CA LYS A 598 -5.59 11.22 -57.73
C LYS A 598 -6.86 10.35 -57.73
N ASN A 599 -7.88 10.83 -58.43
CA ASN A 599 -9.17 10.17 -58.70
C ASN A 599 -10.24 10.28 -57.59
N SER A 600 -10.70 11.52 -57.37
CA SER A 600 -12.11 11.79 -57.05
C SER A 600 -12.62 12.81 -58.06
N LEU A 601 -13.25 12.32 -59.11
CA LEU A 601 -13.83 13.10 -60.21
C LEU A 601 -15.19 12.49 -60.52
N HIS A 602 -16.29 13.19 -60.26
CA HIS A 602 -17.51 13.19 -61.09
C HIS A 602 -18.59 14.16 -60.55
N HIS A 603 -19.11 14.98 -61.48
CA HIS A 603 -20.39 15.73 -61.53
C HIS A 603 -20.82 16.62 -60.33
N ILE A 604 -21.03 17.95 -60.43
CA ILE A 604 -21.73 18.86 -61.39
C ILE A 604 -23.22 19.14 -61.01
N ASN A 605 -23.55 20.45 -60.96
CA ASN A 605 -24.85 21.13 -60.77
C ASN A 605 -25.42 21.12 -59.32
N SER A 606 -26.08 22.19 -58.83
CA SER A 606 -26.51 23.46 -59.45
C SER A 606 -26.54 24.67 -58.48
N THR A 607 -26.09 25.84 -58.97
CA THR A 607 -26.58 27.22 -58.68
C THR A 607 -27.13 27.60 -57.28
N GLU A 608 -26.53 28.60 -56.61
CA GLU A 608 -26.97 30.01 -56.74
C GLU A 608 -26.06 31.06 -56.05
N TRP A 609 -26.14 32.29 -56.56
CA TRP A 609 -25.72 33.62 -56.04
C TRP A 609 -24.32 33.88 -55.46
N SER A 610 -23.46 34.31 -56.37
CA SER A 610 -22.36 35.26 -56.15
C SER A 610 -22.81 36.63 -55.63
N PHE A 611 -22.00 37.25 -54.77
CA PHE A 611 -21.62 38.66 -54.95
C PHE A 611 -20.13 38.87 -54.57
N LEU A 612 -19.43 39.70 -55.35
CA LEU A 612 -17.97 39.77 -55.41
C LEU A 612 -17.45 41.18 -55.10
N LEU A 613 -16.36 41.24 -54.33
CA LEU A 613 -15.19 42.15 -54.46
C LEU A 613 -15.34 43.69 -54.46
N LYS A 614 -14.35 44.33 -53.79
CA LYS A 614 -13.87 45.73 -53.91
C LYS A 614 -14.85 46.80 -53.36
N GLY A 615 -14.43 47.95 -52.84
CA GLY A 615 -13.09 48.54 -52.66
C GLY A 615 -13.18 50.07 -52.68
N ILE A 616 -12.15 50.80 -52.21
CA ILE A 616 -12.02 52.30 -52.18
C ILE A 616 -12.85 52.94 -51.03
N SER A 617 -12.28 53.39 -49.90
CA SER A 617 -11.32 54.49 -49.62
C SER A 617 -11.94 55.91 -49.54
N SER A 618 -11.91 56.55 -48.36
CA SER A 618 -11.14 57.82 -48.16
C SER A 618 -11.10 58.34 -46.70
N ARG A 619 -9.89 58.74 -46.25
CA ARG A 619 -9.52 59.96 -45.45
C ARG A 619 -10.29 60.30 -44.14
N SER A 620 -9.68 60.72 -43.02
CA SER A 620 -8.35 61.33 -42.74
C SER A 620 -7.82 61.06 -41.32
N HIS A 621 -6.53 60.72 -41.23
CA HIS A 621 -5.47 61.38 -40.43
C HIS A 621 -5.82 62.24 -39.19
N ALA A 622 -5.30 61.81 -38.03
CA ALA A 622 -4.45 62.62 -37.15
C ALA A 622 -3.49 61.71 -36.31
N TYR A 623 -2.27 62.20 -36.04
CA TYR A 623 -1.24 61.59 -35.16
C TYR A 623 -0.60 60.25 -35.53
N TRP A 624 0.35 60.32 -36.48
CA TRP A 624 1.56 59.48 -36.47
C TRP A 624 2.81 60.36 -36.75
N ARG A 625 3.46 60.84 -35.68
CA ARG A 625 4.83 61.38 -35.58
C ARG A 625 5.23 61.20 -34.10
N CYS A 626 6.30 60.52 -33.70
CA CYS A 626 7.64 60.47 -34.28
C CYS A 626 8.17 59.04 -34.51
N PHE A 627 8.67 58.80 -35.72
CA PHE A 627 9.33 57.56 -36.12
C PHE A 627 10.83 57.65 -35.77
N GLU A 628 11.39 56.56 -35.25
CA GLU A 628 12.81 56.15 -35.29
C GLU A 628 13.95 57.18 -35.16
N ARG A 629 14.64 57.09 -34.02
CA ARG A 629 16.10 57.17 -33.84
C ARG A 629 16.40 56.46 -32.51
N VAL A 630 17.30 55.48 -32.38
CA VAL A 630 18.49 55.13 -33.17
C VAL A 630 18.64 53.61 -33.20
N ALA A 631 18.90 53.03 -34.39
CA ALA A 631 19.66 51.79 -34.49
C ALA A 631 21.15 52.12 -34.63
N GLU A 632 22.00 51.25 -34.11
CA GLU A 632 23.46 51.15 -34.32
C GLU A 632 24.44 52.05 -33.52
N ASN A 633 25.28 51.33 -32.76
CA ASN A 633 26.75 51.36 -32.76
C ASN A 633 27.56 52.06 -31.64
N LYS A 634 28.52 51.26 -31.13
CA LYS A 634 29.67 51.51 -30.22
C LYS A 634 29.33 51.52 -28.71
N ARG A 635 29.87 50.59 -27.88
CA ARG A 635 31.28 50.19 -27.54
C ARG A 635 32.00 51.17 -26.60
N GLN A 636 32.68 50.57 -25.61
CA GLN A 636 33.63 51.14 -24.63
C GLN A 636 32.94 51.95 -23.51
N VAL A 637 33.40 51.86 -22.25
CA VAL A 637 34.66 51.28 -21.74
C VAL A 637 34.47 49.89 -21.13
#